data_AF-A0A1Q8ZJS7-F1
#
_entry.id   AF-A0A1Q8ZJS7-F1
#
_cell.length_a   1.000
_cell.length_b   1.000
_cell.length_c   1.000
_cell.angle_alpha   90.00
_cell.angle_beta   90.00
_cell.angle_gamma   90.00
#
_symmetry.space_group_name_H-M   'P 1'
#
loop_
_entity.id
_entity.type
_entity.pdbx_description
1 polymer ?
#
loop_
_entity_poly.entity_id
_entity_poly.type
_entity_poly.pdbx_seq_one_letter_code
_entity_poly.pdbx_strand_id
1 'polypeptide(L)'
;MPKQKKNPAADSRPSGTVTPERATDGTYQEDEDQERYKSVYKYLLSLTDLGITADDPQGKPNESSIAKQWGLEKNRIFVRRVLRSVYTDLYPKEVEPNAPVLTLRRLTQILASLQQYRLENRKPHLQSTSKPVPAILTRSEKHRALRKFSGLTVLERQELGLPAHAEEALLQQLVDTITDQTWGFRGEDIRHLYEQFIHYPVGPRGGNQSPSEEHQHNLIQAAIQICLQEHFDGLDEQLKQEKIEQLSRKVQREISRIEFQAGLKQSRPASGENAPAGSPPEYLTPSFLQRLTRAVVENEILTDEFPVYLKFFNAEKVRPLPLYFNQTTQEKIGVLNSRLFDKDQLEEDVRGLDRQYAYRVQVHFYIKLPQDYQTHLEGTEKAVIVQFGTRQLHFQEEITGVGSILSHITAAINRVLLWDIPELRGLMPVAQEIWLKNEIQGGSSHNPVWSNTLVRLCQRKAIDRSIQTGESYEIVANDYELAYGEYCGFDLMEVAANAALHARLRAIKQSGIDCQKYLHQLCYRVEELIALRRAKEALRSYPFSLKAMVGELHQTIFKQKYRFCKSKFEFQDLTPDQHWSLVAYEAHLAIAEAYLQEGLHRIAKCYLDTVEPHFQKFDLLFSGLMVARYHLCWFEYHYLTDLQDEQAMHPDRYKAVRTAVDSLDRAEKWLNLRVERYQKIKELPQTNFHPFFYLFSRIYACRAKLYIYYSSYMEKLADRWETLLQPIRLLEQARIYAGRDGNADSYAYWSAYQSWCYLMMAYLSSREPSSHPHFDRDTCLDWARRLIKHMKLCYSSTGEHCYQQIKDNGGKSTAYSEIVEETAETPTIRYYDAFGKTRVQVVPLIQELPHELVGKQRQEYDAGRNVLIMDTSNLKGSDEAGTKPIYLFGPYSSTLLFAIAMLALCEDYPDDQSLLQGINLALREFTRCWVFAQDGGRDHTQEDDATDDGKFIVFDRLFEDLKSAKNPEIRTCIDRDNDSAIRGLYPHRLTEFADLGKIFAAACMLLRAMALSAFPHLPQPALDVEPQILDREWQGIEELLKRLLENDDFCCQEYEPEQGHHGDQPNLLGQRRYNGHMSEHYKKIEGYFRQSKQDFQAGRLSFNRFTDCRNQVVTDLFQLIRNDS
;
A
#
# COMPACT_ATOMS: atom_id res chain seq x y z
N MET A 1 -71.65 28.92 4.72
CA MET A 1 -70.68 27.99 5.35
C MET A 1 -70.84 26.62 4.71
N PRO A 2 -69.79 25.86 4.42
CA PRO A 2 -68.53 26.19 3.70
C PRO A 2 -68.41 25.33 2.40
N LYS A 3 -68.37 25.88 1.18
CA LYS A 3 -67.23 26.35 0.34
C LYS A 3 -66.10 25.34 0.07
N GLN A 4 -66.07 24.78 -1.14
CA GLN A 4 -64.97 24.98 -2.13
C GLN A 4 -65.42 24.57 -3.56
N LYS A 5 -65.06 25.39 -4.56
CA LYS A 5 -65.39 25.27 -5.99
C LYS A 5 -64.09 25.29 -6.82
N LYS A 6 -64.01 24.33 -7.76
CA LYS A 6 -63.38 24.30 -9.10
C LYS A 6 -62.29 25.32 -9.53
N ASN A 7 -61.15 24.75 -9.95
CA ASN A 7 -60.35 24.89 -11.20
C ASN A 7 -60.00 26.29 -11.78
N PRO A 8 -59.00 26.44 -12.69
CA PRO A 8 -57.92 25.54 -13.16
C PRO A 8 -56.50 26.18 -13.12
N ALA A 9 -55.50 25.37 -13.46
CA ALA A 9 -54.11 25.78 -13.68
C ALA A 9 -53.95 26.71 -14.90
N ALA A 10 -53.12 27.74 -14.75
CA ALA A 10 -52.63 28.59 -15.82
C ALA A 10 -51.15 28.91 -15.61
N ASP A 11 -50.42 28.90 -16.72
CA ASP A 11 -49.06 29.37 -16.92
C ASP A 11 -48.76 30.69 -16.21
N SER A 12 -47.56 30.79 -15.64
CA SER A 12 -46.90 32.08 -15.43
C SER A 12 -45.39 31.95 -15.64
N ARG A 13 -44.99 32.20 -16.90
CA ARG A 13 -43.69 32.80 -17.22
C ARG A 13 -43.62 34.16 -16.51
N PRO A 14 -42.50 34.56 -15.89
CA PRO A 14 -42.27 35.96 -15.57
C PRO A 14 -41.80 36.66 -16.85
N SER A 15 -42.74 37.16 -17.65
CA SER A 15 -42.47 38.21 -18.62
C SER A 15 -42.38 39.55 -17.88
N GLY A 16 -41.19 39.86 -17.37
CA GLY A 16 -40.81 41.19 -16.93
C GLY A 16 -40.08 41.91 -18.06
N THR A 17 -40.79 42.42 -19.05
CA THR A 17 -40.27 43.48 -19.92
C THR A 17 -40.14 44.74 -19.08
N VAL A 18 -38.96 44.95 -18.49
CA VAL A 18 -38.51 46.28 -18.07
C VAL A 18 -37.90 46.91 -19.31
N THR A 19 -38.58 47.91 -19.85
CA THR A 19 -38.04 48.84 -20.85
C THR A 19 -36.68 49.36 -20.40
N PRO A 20 -35.70 49.52 -21.31
CA PRO A 20 -34.39 50.05 -20.96
C PRO A 20 -34.55 51.54 -20.66
N GLU A 21 -34.75 51.89 -19.40
CA GLU A 21 -34.37 53.22 -18.94
C GLU A 21 -32.85 53.33 -19.12
N ARG A 22 -32.45 54.34 -19.90
CA ARG A 22 -31.06 54.69 -20.17
C ARG A 22 -30.23 54.57 -18.90
N ALA A 23 -29.35 53.57 -18.87
CA ALA A 23 -28.26 53.51 -17.92
C ALA A 23 -27.43 54.80 -18.07
N THR A 24 -27.64 55.72 -17.15
CA THR A 24 -26.65 56.74 -16.84
C THR A 24 -25.48 56.04 -16.17
N ASP A 25 -24.30 56.22 -16.77
CA ASP A 25 -22.98 55.89 -16.23
C ASP A 25 -22.90 56.10 -14.70
N GLY A 26 -22.37 55.11 -13.98
CA GLY A 26 -21.79 55.34 -12.64
C GLY A 26 -22.08 54.28 -11.58
N THR A 27 -21.09 53.41 -11.36
CA THR A 27 -20.61 52.95 -10.04
C THR A 27 -21.59 52.23 -9.09
N TYR A 28 -21.61 50.89 -9.20
CA TYR A 28 -21.33 50.00 -8.07
C TYR A 28 -20.29 48.99 -8.59
N GLN A 29 -19.02 49.21 -8.29
CA GLN A 29 -18.01 48.15 -8.41
C GLN A 29 -18.00 47.46 -7.06
N GLU A 30 -18.21 46.14 -7.04
CA GLU A 30 -18.12 45.35 -5.81
C GLU A 30 -16.69 45.39 -5.27
N ASP A 31 -16.52 45.44 -3.95
CA ASP A 31 -15.20 45.54 -3.31
C ASP A 31 -14.26 44.37 -3.72
N GLU A 32 -14.83 43.22 -4.08
CA GLU A 32 -14.10 42.04 -4.58
C GLU A 32 -13.47 42.27 -5.98
N ASP A 33 -14.14 43.01 -6.86
CA ASP A 33 -13.59 43.43 -8.16
C ASP A 33 -12.34 44.28 -7.99
N GLN A 34 -12.41 45.18 -7.01
CA GLN A 34 -11.34 46.08 -6.66
C GLN A 34 -10.13 45.32 -6.12
N GLU A 35 -10.35 44.33 -5.25
CA GLU A 35 -9.29 43.44 -4.77
C GLU A 35 -8.69 42.56 -5.88
N ARG A 36 -9.53 42.02 -6.78
CA ARG A 36 -9.11 41.25 -7.96
C ARG A 36 -8.20 42.06 -8.85
N TYR A 37 -8.60 43.28 -9.24
CA TYR A 37 -7.75 44.17 -10.04
C TYR A 37 -6.46 44.55 -9.31
N LYS A 38 -6.52 44.89 -8.01
CA LYS A 38 -5.33 45.16 -7.20
C LYS A 38 -4.35 43.98 -7.19
N SER A 39 -4.84 42.74 -7.09
CA SER A 39 -4.00 41.54 -7.08
C SER A 39 -3.30 41.29 -8.43
N VAL A 40 -4.00 41.49 -9.56
CA VAL A 40 -3.41 41.39 -10.89
C VAL A 40 -2.37 42.47 -11.11
N TYR A 41 -2.69 43.72 -10.75
CA TYR A 41 -1.75 44.83 -10.88
C TYR A 41 -0.51 44.65 -10.00
N LYS A 42 -0.65 44.17 -8.77
CA LYS A 42 0.48 43.84 -7.88
C LYS A 42 1.39 42.81 -8.52
N TYR A 43 0.82 41.81 -9.18
CA TYR A 43 1.60 40.81 -9.90
C TYR A 43 2.28 41.40 -11.15
N LEU A 44 1.58 42.17 -11.97
CA LEU A 44 2.18 42.84 -13.14
C LEU A 44 3.30 43.81 -12.75
N LEU A 45 3.17 44.50 -11.61
CA LEU A 45 4.19 45.38 -11.06
C LEU A 45 5.43 44.63 -10.56
N SER A 46 5.27 43.37 -10.11
CA SER A 46 6.42 42.50 -9.79
C SER A 46 7.23 42.09 -11.02
N LEU A 47 6.63 42.15 -12.22
CA LEU A 47 7.27 41.85 -13.49
C LEU A 47 7.89 43.09 -14.17
N THR A 48 7.58 44.29 -13.67
CA THR A 48 8.10 45.57 -14.16
C THR A 48 9.32 46.02 -13.39
N ASP A 49 10.24 46.71 -14.08
CA ASP A 49 11.26 47.50 -13.42
C ASP A 49 10.63 48.80 -12.90
N LEU A 50 10.54 48.93 -11.57
CA LEU A 50 9.97 50.09 -10.90
C LEU A 50 10.88 51.34 -10.99
N GLY A 51 12.15 51.19 -11.40
CA GLY A 51 13.10 52.29 -11.55
C GLY A 51 13.55 52.90 -10.22
N ILE A 52 13.59 52.11 -9.15
CA ILE A 52 14.02 52.52 -7.81
C ILE A 52 15.51 52.19 -7.64
N THR A 53 16.34 53.19 -7.34
CA THR A 53 17.79 53.02 -7.12
C THR A 53 18.06 52.45 -5.72
N ALA A 54 19.10 51.61 -5.59
CA ALA A 54 19.45 50.93 -4.33
C ALA A 54 19.71 51.88 -3.14
N ASP A 55 20.03 53.14 -3.40
CA ASP A 55 20.32 54.16 -2.38
C ASP A 55 19.06 54.85 -1.81
N ASP A 56 17.87 54.59 -2.34
CA ASP A 56 16.60 55.17 -1.84
C ASP A 56 15.46 54.13 -1.78
N PRO A 57 15.40 53.30 -0.72
CA PRO A 57 14.38 52.27 -0.56
C PRO A 57 12.95 52.82 -0.34
N GLN A 58 12.79 54.15 -0.17
CA GLN A 58 11.49 54.84 -0.13
C GLN A 58 11.19 55.63 -1.43
N GLY A 59 12.03 55.48 -2.46
CA GLY A 59 11.89 56.15 -3.74
C GLY A 59 10.57 55.79 -4.44
N LYS A 60 9.86 56.81 -4.95
CA LYS A 60 8.60 56.59 -5.68
C LYS A 60 8.88 55.90 -7.03
N PRO A 61 8.10 54.87 -7.41
CA PRO A 61 8.24 54.21 -8.70
C PRO A 61 8.14 55.19 -9.88
N ASN A 62 8.96 55.01 -10.91
CA ASN A 62 8.96 55.89 -12.07
C ASN A 62 7.75 55.61 -12.98
N GLU A 63 6.67 56.36 -12.78
CA GLU A 63 5.42 56.26 -13.55
C GLU A 63 5.64 56.31 -15.07
N SER A 64 6.61 57.10 -15.55
CA SER A 64 6.89 57.23 -16.97
C SER A 64 7.63 56.02 -17.56
N SER A 65 8.50 55.39 -16.76
CA SER A 65 9.17 54.15 -17.11
C SER A 65 8.17 52.99 -17.17
N ILE A 66 7.32 52.87 -16.15
CA ILE A 66 6.29 51.82 -16.08
C ILE A 66 5.26 51.99 -17.21
N ALA A 67 4.82 53.22 -17.51
CA ALA A 67 3.92 53.48 -18.63
C ALA A 67 4.54 53.10 -19.99
N LYS A 68 5.85 53.27 -20.15
CA LYS A 68 6.59 52.82 -21.33
C LYS A 68 6.67 51.29 -21.41
N GLN A 69 6.99 50.64 -20.29
CA GLN A 69 7.02 49.17 -20.17
C GLN A 69 5.67 48.52 -20.47
N TRP A 70 4.56 49.17 -20.10
CA TRP A 70 3.20 48.67 -20.31
C TRP A 70 2.59 49.04 -21.67
N GLY A 71 3.33 49.74 -22.54
CA GLY A 71 2.80 50.21 -23.84
C GLY A 71 1.69 51.27 -23.69
N LEU A 72 1.70 51.99 -22.57
CA LEU A 72 0.74 53.02 -22.17
C LEU A 72 1.39 54.41 -22.10
N GLU A 73 2.36 54.71 -22.97
CA GLU A 73 3.12 55.97 -22.97
C GLU A 73 2.22 57.23 -22.97
N LYS A 74 1.06 57.14 -23.63
CA LYS A 74 0.05 58.20 -23.74
C LYS A 74 -0.93 58.26 -22.56
N ASN A 75 -0.88 57.31 -21.62
CA ASN A 75 -1.85 57.17 -20.52
C ASN A 75 -1.18 56.96 -19.16
N ARG A 76 -0.30 57.89 -18.78
CA ARG A 76 0.41 57.89 -17.48
C ARG A 76 -0.53 57.96 -16.27
N ILE A 77 -1.70 58.57 -16.44
CA ILE A 77 -2.73 58.70 -15.41
C ILE A 77 -3.23 57.33 -14.96
N PHE A 78 -3.31 56.35 -15.87
CA PHE A 78 -3.69 54.98 -15.55
C PHE A 78 -2.68 54.31 -14.61
N VAL A 79 -1.39 54.36 -14.95
CA VAL A 79 -0.31 53.77 -14.13
C VAL A 79 -0.24 54.43 -12.75
N ARG A 80 -0.42 55.74 -12.68
CA ARG A 80 -0.51 56.48 -11.40
C ARG A 80 -1.67 55.99 -10.53
N ARG A 81 -2.84 55.73 -11.10
CA ARG A 81 -3.99 55.17 -10.35
C ARG A 81 -3.71 53.76 -9.85
N VAL A 82 -3.06 52.91 -10.67
CA VAL A 82 -2.65 51.55 -10.27
C VAL A 82 -1.65 51.57 -9.12
N LEU A 83 -0.61 52.41 -9.18
CA LEU A 83 0.40 52.50 -8.12
C LEU A 83 -0.20 52.98 -6.80
N ARG A 84 -1.14 53.94 -6.86
CA ARG A 84 -1.85 54.43 -5.68
C ARG A 84 -2.81 53.40 -5.07
N SER A 85 -3.38 52.50 -5.88
CA SER A 85 -4.29 51.45 -5.40
C SER A 85 -3.58 50.21 -4.83
N VAL A 86 -2.34 49.93 -5.25
CA VAL A 86 -1.56 48.74 -4.84
C VAL A 86 -0.52 49.04 -3.75
N TYR A 87 0.13 50.20 -3.80
CA TYR A 87 1.14 50.64 -2.82
C TYR A 87 0.62 51.82 -2.00
N THR A 88 -0.42 51.59 -1.21
CA THR A 88 -1.06 52.61 -0.36
C THR A 88 -0.08 53.29 0.60
N ASP A 89 0.91 52.56 1.09
CA ASP A 89 1.93 53.05 2.05
C ASP A 89 2.85 54.13 1.45
N LEU A 90 3.08 54.12 0.14
CA LEU A 90 3.91 55.10 -0.58
C LEU A 90 3.13 56.37 -1.00
N TYR A 91 1.79 56.35 -0.89
CA TYR A 91 0.89 57.43 -1.33
C TYR A 91 -0.24 57.74 -0.31
N PRO A 92 0.09 58.12 0.95
CA PRO A 92 -0.87 58.16 2.07
C PRO A 92 -1.86 59.34 2.13
N LYS A 93 -2.07 60.12 1.05
CA LYS A 93 -2.83 61.41 1.11
C LYS A 93 -4.10 61.50 0.26
N GLU A 94 -4.59 60.42 -0.33
CA GLU A 94 -5.85 60.45 -1.09
C GLU A 94 -6.76 59.29 -0.65
N VAL A 95 -8.07 59.55 -0.57
CA VAL A 95 -9.15 58.57 -0.34
C VAL A 95 -8.86 57.31 -1.16
N GLU A 96 -8.93 56.11 -0.55
CA GLU A 96 -8.56 54.83 -1.18
C GLU A 96 -8.98 54.79 -2.65
N PRO A 97 -8.05 54.98 -3.61
CA PRO A 97 -8.45 55.10 -4.99
C PRO A 97 -8.81 53.70 -5.48
N ASN A 98 -10.05 53.55 -5.95
CA ASN A 98 -10.47 52.37 -6.70
C ASN A 98 -9.43 52.08 -7.80
N ALA A 99 -8.92 50.86 -7.83
CA ALA A 99 -8.08 50.35 -8.89
C ALA A 99 -8.80 50.52 -10.24
N PRO A 100 -8.08 50.98 -11.26
CA PRO A 100 -8.69 51.19 -12.57
C PRO A 100 -9.11 49.84 -13.16
N VAL A 101 -10.28 49.82 -13.82
CA VAL A 101 -10.83 48.61 -14.45
C VAL A 101 -9.80 47.99 -15.39
N LEU A 102 -9.50 46.71 -15.16
CA LEU A 102 -8.67 45.90 -16.05
C LEU A 102 -9.58 45.13 -16.99
N THR A 103 -9.27 45.08 -18.29
CA THR A 103 -9.97 44.22 -19.26
C THR A 103 -8.98 43.22 -19.85
N LEU A 104 -9.47 42.06 -20.33
CA LEU A 104 -8.61 41.02 -20.92
C LEU A 104 -7.74 41.58 -22.07
N ARG A 105 -8.33 42.45 -22.89
CA ARG A 105 -7.64 43.17 -23.97
C ARG A 105 -6.52 44.08 -23.45
N ARG A 106 -6.73 44.73 -22.31
CA ARG A 106 -5.73 45.61 -21.67
C ARG A 106 -4.61 44.79 -21.03
N LEU A 107 -4.94 43.68 -20.38
CA LEU A 107 -4.00 42.75 -19.77
C LEU A 107 -3.07 42.13 -20.83
N THR A 108 -3.63 41.63 -21.92
CA THR A 108 -2.88 41.10 -23.07
C THR A 108 -1.98 42.16 -23.70
N GLN A 109 -2.47 43.40 -23.84
CA GLN A 109 -1.65 44.54 -24.30
C GLN A 109 -0.47 44.83 -23.36
N ILE A 110 -0.68 44.83 -22.04
CA ILE A 110 0.37 45.06 -21.04
C ILE A 110 1.43 43.94 -21.11
N LEU A 111 0.99 42.68 -21.19
CA LEU A 111 1.90 41.52 -21.29
C LEU A 111 2.71 41.54 -22.60
N ALA A 112 2.08 41.85 -23.73
CA ALA A 112 2.77 41.97 -25.02
C ALA A 112 3.80 43.11 -25.02
N SER A 113 3.43 44.25 -24.42
CA SER A 113 4.32 45.42 -24.31
C SER A 113 5.49 45.17 -23.37
N LEU A 114 5.25 44.48 -22.24
CA LEU A 114 6.31 44.06 -21.32
C LEU A 114 7.30 43.11 -21.98
N GLN A 115 6.79 42.16 -22.76
CA GLN A 115 7.63 41.23 -23.54
C GLN A 115 8.48 42.00 -24.55
N GLN A 116 7.87 42.91 -25.31
CA GLN A 116 8.59 43.73 -26.29
C GLN A 116 9.62 44.64 -25.63
N TYR A 117 9.30 45.24 -24.48
CA TYR A 117 10.22 46.08 -23.73
C TYR A 117 11.44 45.32 -23.19
N ARG A 118 11.26 44.09 -22.68
CA ARG A 118 12.38 43.25 -22.22
C ARG A 118 13.28 42.81 -23.40
N LEU A 119 12.69 42.54 -24.56
CA LEU A 119 13.44 42.23 -25.79
C LEU A 119 14.26 43.43 -26.30
N GLU A 120 13.69 44.64 -26.25
CA GLU A 120 14.32 45.86 -26.77
C GLU A 120 15.39 46.44 -25.83
N ASN A 121 15.28 46.27 -24.51
CA ASN A 121 16.20 46.87 -23.51
C ASN A 121 17.29 45.90 -23.00
N ARG A 122 17.89 45.10 -23.89
CA ARG A 122 19.06 44.22 -23.63
C ARG A 122 20.30 44.97 -23.09
N LYS A 123 20.30 45.45 -21.85
CA LYS A 123 21.50 45.98 -21.18
C LYS A 123 21.96 45.07 -20.03
N PRO A 124 23.28 44.80 -19.92
CA PRO A 124 23.87 43.89 -18.93
C PRO A 124 24.04 44.54 -17.53
N HIS A 125 23.05 45.31 -17.05
CA HIS A 125 23.17 46.10 -15.82
C HIS A 125 22.38 45.61 -14.60
N LEU A 126 21.85 44.38 -14.61
CA LEU A 126 21.25 43.76 -13.41
C LEU A 126 22.13 42.61 -12.92
N GLN A 127 23.35 42.93 -12.46
CA GLN A 127 24.22 42.01 -11.72
C GLN A 127 23.97 42.04 -10.20
N SER A 128 22.91 42.69 -9.70
CA SER A 128 22.70 42.88 -8.25
C SER A 128 21.53 42.10 -7.62
N THR A 129 20.93 41.13 -8.30
CA THR A 129 20.02 40.17 -7.66
C THR A 129 20.36 38.75 -8.07
N SER A 130 20.44 37.85 -7.10
CA SER A 130 20.99 36.49 -7.18
C SER A 130 20.20 35.49 -8.06
N LYS A 131 19.35 35.97 -8.97
CA LYS A 131 18.68 35.16 -10.01
C LYS A 131 18.65 35.97 -11.31
N PRO A 132 19.27 35.50 -12.42
CA PRO A 132 19.20 36.19 -13.71
C PRO A 132 17.73 36.26 -14.16
N VAL A 133 17.21 37.47 -14.34
CA VAL A 133 15.84 37.67 -14.84
C VAL A 133 15.82 37.33 -16.33
N PRO A 134 14.99 36.36 -16.80
CA PRO A 134 14.96 35.97 -18.20
C PRO A 134 14.53 37.12 -19.12
N ALA A 135 15.09 37.18 -20.33
CA ALA A 135 14.89 38.28 -21.30
C ALA A 135 13.47 38.29 -21.91
N ILE A 136 12.70 37.22 -21.72
CA ILE A 136 11.34 37.04 -22.22
C ILE A 136 10.43 36.72 -21.02
N LEU A 137 9.18 37.20 -21.04
CA LEU A 137 8.15 36.72 -20.10
C LEU A 137 7.88 35.23 -20.36
N THR A 138 8.12 34.40 -19.35
CA THR A 138 7.88 32.95 -19.40
C THR A 138 6.39 32.66 -19.58
N ARG A 139 6.06 31.50 -20.18
CA ARG A 139 4.68 31.01 -20.29
C ARG A 139 3.96 31.00 -18.93
N SER A 140 4.64 30.55 -17.87
CA SER A 140 4.14 30.57 -16.49
C SER A 140 3.80 31.98 -16.00
N GLU A 141 4.61 32.99 -16.35
CA GLU A 141 4.37 34.36 -15.90
C GLU A 141 3.15 34.98 -16.58
N LYS A 142 2.99 34.78 -17.89
CA LYS A 142 1.82 35.24 -18.67
C LYS A 142 0.54 34.54 -18.21
N HIS A 143 0.65 33.25 -17.97
CA HIS A 143 -0.43 32.41 -17.48
C HIS A 143 -0.90 32.82 -16.08
N ARG A 144 0.03 33.09 -15.16
CA ARG A 144 -0.30 33.57 -13.81
C ARG A 144 -1.01 34.93 -13.84
N ALA A 145 -0.63 35.83 -14.75
CA ALA A 145 -1.31 37.11 -14.94
C ALA A 145 -2.75 36.94 -15.44
N LEU A 146 -2.96 36.06 -16.42
CA LEU A 146 -4.29 35.76 -16.98
C LEU A 146 -5.21 35.06 -15.96
N ARG A 147 -4.69 34.14 -15.14
CA ARG A 147 -5.46 33.50 -14.06
C ARG A 147 -5.94 34.47 -12.99
N LYS A 148 -5.07 35.37 -12.51
CA LYS A 148 -5.45 36.37 -11.50
C LYS A 148 -6.55 37.31 -12.00
N PHE A 149 -6.67 37.45 -13.32
CA PHE A 149 -7.69 38.26 -13.97
C PHE A 149 -9.03 37.53 -14.17
N SER A 150 -9.02 36.22 -14.41
CA SER A 150 -10.20 35.43 -14.79
C SER A 150 -10.89 34.66 -13.64
N GLY A 151 -10.38 34.73 -12.42
CA GLY A 151 -11.00 34.02 -11.29
C GLY A 151 -12.36 34.62 -10.92
N LEU A 152 -13.45 33.85 -11.07
CA LEU A 152 -14.77 34.18 -10.50
C LEU A 152 -14.73 34.11 -8.96
N THR A 153 -15.46 35.01 -8.29
CA THR A 153 -15.53 35.04 -6.82
C THR A 153 -16.38 33.89 -6.27
N VAL A 154 -16.22 33.62 -4.96
CA VAL A 154 -16.99 32.56 -4.29
C VAL A 154 -18.50 32.85 -4.34
N LEU A 155 -18.88 34.12 -4.27
CA LEU A 155 -20.27 34.58 -4.36
C LEU A 155 -20.80 34.48 -5.80
N GLU A 156 -20.04 34.94 -6.81
CA GLU A 156 -20.40 34.80 -8.24
C GLU A 156 -20.64 33.32 -8.62
N ARG A 157 -19.79 32.41 -8.14
CA ARG A 157 -19.91 30.96 -8.38
C ARG A 157 -21.16 30.36 -7.71
N GLN A 158 -21.51 30.83 -6.50
CA GLN A 158 -22.70 30.40 -5.77
C GLN A 158 -23.99 30.92 -6.42
N GLU A 159 -24.01 32.17 -6.88
CA GLU A 159 -25.17 32.78 -7.55
C GLU A 159 -25.47 32.15 -8.92
N LEU A 160 -24.42 31.75 -9.66
CA LEU A 160 -24.55 31.13 -10.98
C LEU A 160 -24.79 29.61 -10.92
N GLY A 161 -24.74 28.99 -9.73
CA GLY A 161 -24.90 27.54 -9.57
C GLY A 161 -23.82 26.71 -10.28
N LEU A 162 -22.65 27.30 -10.51
CA LEU A 162 -21.57 26.69 -11.30
C LEU A 162 -20.69 25.81 -10.41
N PRO A 163 -20.40 24.55 -10.81
CA PRO A 163 -19.45 23.71 -10.10
C PRO A 163 -18.03 24.28 -10.26
N ALA A 164 -17.25 24.29 -9.17
CA ALA A 164 -15.93 24.93 -9.07
C ALA A 164 -14.83 24.47 -10.06
N HIS A 165 -15.12 23.55 -10.99
CA HIS A 165 -14.09 22.79 -11.74
C HIS A 165 -14.15 22.97 -13.26
N ALA A 166 -15.31 23.28 -13.86
CA ALA A 166 -15.44 23.27 -15.32
C ALA A 166 -14.78 24.49 -16.00
N GLU A 167 -14.86 25.65 -15.36
CA GLU A 167 -14.40 26.91 -15.96
C GLU A 167 -12.90 27.10 -15.86
N GLU A 168 -12.24 26.56 -14.83
CA GLU A 168 -10.78 26.63 -14.71
C GLU A 168 -10.07 25.77 -15.75
N ALA A 169 -10.57 24.57 -16.09
CA ALA A 169 -10.00 23.75 -17.15
C ALA A 169 -10.22 24.36 -18.55
N LEU A 170 -11.36 25.02 -18.75
CA LEU A 170 -11.70 25.71 -20.00
C LEU A 170 -10.93 27.01 -20.15
N LEU A 171 -10.80 27.83 -19.10
CA LEU A 171 -9.90 28.98 -19.02
C LEU A 171 -8.44 28.55 -19.15
N GLN A 172 -8.07 27.39 -18.61
CA GLN A 172 -6.73 26.81 -18.77
C GLN A 172 -6.45 26.45 -20.22
N GLN A 173 -7.37 25.75 -20.91
CA GLN A 173 -7.26 25.51 -22.35
C GLN A 173 -7.20 26.82 -23.14
N LEU A 174 -8.01 27.81 -22.76
CA LEU A 174 -8.03 29.12 -23.39
C LEU A 174 -6.69 29.83 -23.17
N VAL A 175 -6.12 29.80 -21.97
CA VAL A 175 -4.84 30.41 -21.62
C VAL A 175 -3.67 29.65 -22.23
N ASP A 176 -3.74 28.34 -22.37
CA ASP A 176 -2.75 27.52 -23.08
C ASP A 176 -2.75 27.81 -24.59
N THR A 177 -3.92 28.13 -25.14
CA THR A 177 -4.08 28.63 -26.52
C THR A 177 -3.59 30.08 -26.64
N ILE A 178 -3.86 30.95 -25.64
CA ILE A 178 -3.44 32.37 -25.61
C ILE A 178 -1.93 32.54 -25.41
N THR A 179 -1.30 31.65 -24.64
CA THR A 179 0.14 31.69 -24.32
C THR A 179 1.00 30.92 -25.32
N ASP A 180 0.44 30.45 -26.44
CA ASP A 180 1.15 29.77 -27.52
C ASP A 180 2.06 30.74 -28.30
N GLN A 181 3.36 30.44 -28.33
CA GLN A 181 4.37 31.27 -28.98
C GLN A 181 4.32 31.20 -30.52
N THR A 182 3.73 30.16 -31.10
CA THR A 182 3.67 29.98 -32.57
C THR A 182 2.52 30.73 -33.22
N TRP A 183 1.43 30.99 -32.48
CA TRP A 183 0.23 31.66 -33.02
C TRP A 183 0.25 33.17 -32.79
N GLY A 184 0.88 33.66 -31.71
CA GLY A 184 1.04 35.10 -31.44
C GLY A 184 -0.29 35.84 -31.39
N PHE A 185 -0.82 36.05 -30.20
CA PHE A 185 -2.20 36.52 -30.02
C PHE A 185 -2.49 37.88 -30.69
N ARG A 186 -3.41 37.90 -31.68
CA ARG A 186 -4.04 39.14 -32.17
C ARG A 186 -5.39 39.31 -31.47
N GLY A 187 -5.75 40.53 -31.11
CA GLY A 187 -7.01 40.80 -30.39
C GLY A 187 -8.30 40.39 -31.13
N GLU A 188 -8.19 40.01 -32.40
CA GLU A 188 -9.27 39.57 -33.29
C GLU A 188 -9.65 38.08 -33.06
N ASP A 189 -8.73 37.25 -32.55
CA ASP A 189 -8.93 35.80 -32.33
C ASP A 189 -9.82 35.47 -31.13
N ILE A 190 -10.03 36.44 -30.23
CA ILE A 190 -10.94 36.33 -29.08
C ILE A 190 -12.37 36.04 -29.55
N ARG A 191 -12.78 36.65 -30.66
CA ARG A 191 -14.13 36.48 -31.21
C ARG A 191 -14.35 35.07 -31.75
N HIS A 192 -13.35 34.51 -32.44
CA HIS A 192 -13.39 33.13 -32.94
C HIS A 192 -13.37 32.08 -31.83
N LEU A 193 -12.63 32.32 -30.74
CA LEU A 193 -12.65 31.46 -29.54
C LEU A 193 -14.03 31.46 -28.86
N TYR A 194 -14.68 32.61 -28.73
CA TYR A 194 -16.06 32.70 -28.22
C TYR A 194 -17.07 32.03 -29.18
N GLU A 195 -16.88 32.14 -30.51
CA GLU A 195 -17.71 31.47 -31.51
C GLU A 195 -17.55 29.94 -31.50
N GLN A 196 -16.33 29.42 -31.32
CA GLN A 196 -16.05 27.98 -31.12
C GLN A 196 -16.59 27.43 -29.80
N PHE A 197 -16.84 28.29 -28.82
CA PHE A 197 -17.39 27.92 -27.52
C PHE A 197 -18.92 27.83 -27.54
N ILE A 198 -19.58 28.66 -28.35
CA ILE A 198 -21.04 28.67 -28.56
C ILE A 198 -21.46 27.58 -29.56
N HIS A 199 -20.59 27.27 -30.52
CA HIS A 199 -20.78 26.19 -31.47
C HIS A 199 -19.69 25.15 -31.27
N TYR A 200 -19.99 24.02 -30.63
CA TYR A 200 -19.13 22.83 -30.64
C TYR A 200 -18.77 22.51 -32.10
N PRO A 201 -17.54 22.77 -32.60
CA PRO A 201 -17.24 22.49 -33.98
C PRO A 201 -16.64 21.10 -34.03
N VAL A 202 -17.35 20.20 -34.71
CA VAL A 202 -16.68 19.23 -35.58
C VAL A 202 -15.65 20.03 -36.38
N GLY A 203 -14.37 19.67 -36.23
CA GLY A 203 -13.25 20.42 -36.79
C GLY A 203 -13.43 20.74 -38.28
N PRO A 204 -12.81 21.82 -38.77
CA PRO A 204 -12.92 22.18 -40.17
C PRO A 204 -12.37 21.04 -41.02
N ARG A 205 -13.27 20.37 -41.77
CA ARG A 205 -12.92 19.59 -42.96
C ARG A 205 -12.44 20.57 -44.03
N GLY A 206 -11.25 21.14 -43.83
CA GLY A 206 -10.53 21.93 -44.81
C GLY A 206 -9.51 21.02 -45.47
N GLY A 207 -9.68 20.74 -46.76
CA GLY A 207 -8.70 20.03 -47.56
C GLY A 207 -7.42 20.85 -47.64
N ASN A 208 -6.46 20.53 -46.77
CA ASN A 208 -5.09 21.05 -46.87
C ASN A 208 -4.19 19.86 -47.18
N GLN A 209 -3.53 19.95 -48.34
CA GLN A 209 -2.51 19.04 -48.80
C GLN A 209 -1.48 18.82 -47.68
N SER A 210 -1.06 17.58 -47.46
CA SER A 210 0.05 17.32 -46.56
C SER A 210 1.30 18.06 -47.00
N PRO A 211 2.04 18.64 -46.06
CA PRO A 211 3.34 19.22 -46.36
C PRO A 211 4.31 18.15 -46.89
N SER A 212 5.15 18.50 -47.87
CA SER A 212 6.27 17.66 -48.32
C SER A 212 7.25 17.39 -47.16
N GLU A 213 8.09 16.34 -47.26
CA GLU A 213 9.07 16.00 -46.21
C GLU A 213 10.00 17.18 -45.85
N GLU A 214 10.42 18.00 -46.82
CA GLU A 214 11.19 19.23 -46.58
C GLU A 214 10.39 20.29 -45.81
N HIS A 215 9.10 20.44 -46.13
CA HIS A 215 8.24 21.40 -45.44
C HIS A 215 7.95 20.96 -44.00
N GLN A 216 7.82 19.65 -43.75
CA GLN A 216 7.73 19.10 -42.39
C GLN A 216 9.01 19.37 -41.58
N HIS A 217 10.18 19.15 -42.19
CA HIS A 217 11.46 19.42 -41.54
C HIS A 217 11.62 20.89 -41.13
N ASN A 218 11.27 21.80 -42.03
CA ASN A 218 11.33 23.25 -41.77
C ASN A 218 10.33 23.69 -40.69
N LEU A 219 9.11 23.14 -40.68
CA LEU A 219 8.12 23.40 -39.64
C LEU A 219 8.59 22.92 -38.26
N ILE A 220 9.19 21.72 -38.17
CA ILE A 220 9.72 21.16 -36.93
C ILE A 220 10.87 22.03 -36.41
N GLN A 221 11.83 22.41 -37.27
CA GLN A 221 12.94 23.26 -36.87
C GLN A 221 12.48 24.63 -36.37
N ALA A 222 11.52 25.26 -37.07
CA ALA A 222 10.96 26.55 -36.66
C ALA A 222 10.26 26.45 -35.28
N ALA A 223 9.46 25.41 -35.06
CA ALA A 223 8.80 25.17 -33.77
C ALA A 223 9.80 24.92 -32.63
N ILE A 224 10.87 24.14 -32.88
CA ILE A 224 11.94 23.90 -31.88
C ILE A 224 12.66 25.20 -31.54
N GLN A 225 13.04 26.01 -32.55
CA GLN A 225 13.72 27.29 -32.32
C GLN A 225 12.88 28.23 -31.46
N ILE A 226 11.56 28.26 -31.66
CA ILE A 226 10.62 29.04 -30.85
C ILE A 226 10.59 28.50 -29.41
N CYS A 227 10.39 27.19 -29.21
CA CYS A 227 10.34 26.59 -27.86
C CYS A 227 11.64 26.76 -27.06
N LEU A 228 12.81 26.74 -27.70
CA LEU A 228 14.11 26.85 -27.03
C LEU A 228 14.52 28.29 -26.70
N GLN A 229 13.85 29.32 -27.24
CA GLN A 229 14.16 30.72 -26.95
C GLN A 229 14.04 31.06 -25.45
N GLU A 230 13.16 30.37 -24.70
CA GLU A 230 12.97 30.64 -23.26
C GLU A 230 14.03 29.99 -22.34
N HIS A 231 14.85 29.05 -22.83
CA HIS A 231 15.71 28.22 -21.96
C HIS A 231 17.20 28.34 -22.27
N PHE A 232 17.58 28.92 -23.41
CA PHE A 232 18.96 28.97 -23.89
C PHE A 232 19.55 30.39 -23.93
N ASP A 233 18.97 31.33 -23.18
CA ASP A 233 19.49 32.70 -23.04
C ASP A 233 20.89 32.67 -22.38
N GLY A 234 21.95 32.79 -23.20
CA GLY A 234 23.36 32.90 -22.76
C GLY A 234 24.27 31.71 -23.07
N LEU A 235 23.80 30.67 -23.78
CA LEU A 235 24.62 29.52 -24.20
C LEU A 235 25.31 29.76 -25.56
N ASP A 236 26.42 29.05 -25.79
CA ASP A 236 27.21 29.10 -27.03
C ASP A 236 26.35 28.70 -28.24
N GLU A 237 26.44 29.44 -29.35
CA GLU A 237 25.58 29.22 -30.55
C GLU A 237 25.80 27.82 -31.15
N GLN A 238 27.00 27.23 -30.97
CA GLN A 238 27.29 25.85 -31.38
C GLN A 238 26.49 24.81 -30.58
N LEU A 239 26.45 24.92 -29.24
CA LEU A 239 25.70 24.01 -28.37
C LEU A 239 24.19 24.10 -28.63
N LYS A 240 23.71 25.30 -28.96
CA LYS A 240 22.31 25.55 -29.32
C LYS A 240 21.94 24.84 -30.63
N GLN A 241 22.79 24.93 -31.65
CA GLN A 241 22.59 24.22 -32.92
C GLN A 241 22.61 22.70 -32.75
N GLU A 242 23.55 22.17 -31.97
CA GLU A 242 23.61 20.73 -31.65
C GLU A 242 22.34 20.24 -30.94
N LYS A 243 21.82 21.00 -29.97
CA LYS A 243 20.58 20.65 -29.26
C LYS A 243 19.35 20.73 -30.17
N ILE A 244 19.28 21.73 -31.07
CA ILE A 244 18.20 21.83 -32.07
C ILE A 244 18.20 20.59 -32.99
N GLU A 245 19.37 20.18 -33.49
CA GLU A 245 19.48 18.98 -34.32
C GLU A 245 19.09 17.72 -33.55
N GLN A 246 19.55 17.58 -32.30
CA GLN A 246 19.22 16.44 -31.46
C GLN A 246 17.71 16.34 -31.24
N LEU A 247 17.03 17.44 -30.93
CA LEU A 247 15.59 17.50 -30.73
C LEU A 247 14.82 17.25 -32.04
N SER A 248 15.28 17.79 -33.17
CA SER A 248 14.67 17.55 -34.48
C SER A 248 14.70 16.07 -34.84
N ARG A 249 15.85 15.40 -34.62
CA ARG A 249 15.97 13.94 -34.79
C ARG A 249 15.02 13.17 -33.86
N LYS A 250 14.81 13.63 -32.62
CA LYS A 250 13.86 12.99 -31.69
C LYS A 250 12.41 13.13 -32.15
N VAL A 251 12.00 14.32 -32.56
CA VAL A 251 10.64 14.57 -33.08
C VAL A 251 10.37 13.72 -34.32
N GLN A 252 11.33 13.62 -35.24
CA GLN A 252 11.21 12.75 -36.42
C GLN A 252 11.10 11.26 -36.07
N ARG A 253 11.81 10.81 -35.02
CA ARG A 253 11.67 9.44 -34.50
C ARG A 253 10.29 9.19 -33.93
N GLU A 254 9.72 10.15 -33.20
CA GLU A 254 8.36 10.05 -32.66
C GLU A 254 7.29 10.06 -33.76
N ILE A 255 7.44 10.92 -34.77
CA ILE A 255 6.58 10.89 -35.97
C ILE A 255 6.69 9.52 -36.65
N SER A 256 7.92 9.03 -36.85
CA SER A 256 8.16 7.71 -37.44
C SER A 256 7.55 6.57 -36.61
N ARG A 257 7.58 6.67 -35.28
CA ARG A 257 6.96 5.72 -34.35
C ARG A 257 5.45 5.69 -34.54
N ILE A 258 4.82 6.87 -34.58
CA ILE A 258 3.38 7.04 -34.81
C ILE A 258 2.98 6.47 -36.18
N GLU A 259 3.73 6.78 -37.25
CA GLU A 259 3.48 6.24 -38.58
C GLU A 259 3.61 4.70 -38.64
N PHE A 260 4.55 4.14 -37.87
CA PHE A 260 4.75 2.68 -37.81
C PHE A 260 3.61 1.99 -37.05
N GLN A 261 3.20 2.55 -35.91
CA GLN A 261 2.07 2.04 -35.12
C GLN A 261 0.74 2.18 -35.85
N ALA A 262 0.59 3.19 -36.71
CA ALA A 262 -0.56 3.33 -37.61
C ALA A 262 -0.57 2.35 -38.78
N GLY A 263 0.49 1.56 -38.98
CA GLY A 263 0.64 0.65 -40.12
C GLY A 263 0.99 1.33 -41.46
N LEU A 264 1.19 2.66 -41.48
CA LEU A 264 1.50 3.42 -42.71
C LEU A 264 2.88 3.08 -43.27
N LYS A 265 3.86 2.80 -42.41
CA LYS A 265 5.19 2.37 -42.88
C LYS A 265 5.20 0.95 -43.44
N GLN A 266 4.22 0.11 -43.07
CA GLN A 266 4.10 -1.26 -43.57
C GLN A 266 3.50 -1.31 -44.98
N SER A 267 2.68 -0.32 -45.36
CA SER A 267 2.12 -0.21 -46.71
C SER A 267 3.12 0.29 -47.75
N ARG A 268 4.16 1.06 -47.34
CA ARG A 268 5.20 1.58 -48.25
C ARG A 268 5.92 0.50 -49.08
N PRO A 269 6.43 -0.61 -48.50
CA PRO A 269 7.06 -1.68 -49.30
C PRO A 269 6.06 -2.53 -50.10
N ALA A 270 4.81 -2.67 -49.66
CA ALA A 270 3.78 -3.46 -50.35
C ALA A 270 3.20 -2.76 -51.59
N SER A 271 3.22 -1.42 -51.60
CA SER A 271 2.64 -0.58 -52.66
C SER A 271 3.54 -0.40 -53.90
N GLY A 272 4.81 -0.80 -53.85
CA GLY A 272 5.78 -0.60 -54.94
C GLY A 272 6.04 0.87 -55.27
N GLU A 273 7.08 1.14 -56.07
CA GLU A 273 7.48 2.51 -56.47
C GLU A 273 6.42 3.27 -57.32
N ASN A 274 5.32 2.60 -57.70
CA ASN A 274 4.30 3.14 -58.62
C ASN A 274 2.92 3.38 -57.98
N ALA A 275 2.76 3.26 -56.65
CA ALA A 275 1.52 3.70 -56.03
C ALA A 275 1.42 5.25 -56.07
N PRO A 276 0.24 5.82 -56.40
CA PRO A 276 0.05 7.27 -56.26
C PRO A 276 0.41 7.64 -54.83
N ALA A 277 1.22 8.71 -54.64
CA ALA A 277 1.61 9.21 -53.33
C ALA A 277 0.38 9.16 -52.41
N GLY A 278 0.36 8.15 -51.52
CA GLY A 278 -0.84 7.83 -50.76
C GLY A 278 -1.28 9.08 -50.04
N SER A 279 -2.57 9.39 -50.11
CA SER A 279 -3.14 10.52 -49.36
C SER A 279 -2.54 10.48 -47.95
N PRO A 280 -1.91 11.56 -47.50
CA PRO A 280 -1.34 11.60 -46.15
C PRO A 280 -2.40 11.16 -45.15
N PRO A 281 -2.02 10.48 -44.07
CA PRO A 281 -2.98 10.15 -43.03
C PRO A 281 -3.71 11.42 -42.58
N GLU A 282 -5.04 11.36 -42.51
CA GLU A 282 -5.92 12.51 -42.22
C GLU A 282 -5.56 13.25 -40.90
N TYR A 283 -4.75 12.65 -40.03
CA TYR A 283 -4.34 13.20 -38.74
C TYR A 283 -2.98 13.93 -38.71
N LEU A 284 -2.09 13.78 -39.71
CA LEU A 284 -0.79 14.49 -39.74
C LEU A 284 -0.92 15.91 -40.32
N THR A 285 -1.78 16.72 -39.70
CA THR A 285 -1.94 18.13 -40.05
C THR A 285 -0.73 18.96 -39.58
N PRO A 286 -0.44 20.12 -40.19
CA PRO A 286 0.62 21.02 -39.71
C PRO A 286 0.45 21.43 -38.24
N SER A 287 -0.79 21.61 -37.77
CA SER A 287 -1.10 21.91 -36.37
C SER A 287 -0.80 20.74 -35.44
N PHE A 288 -1.09 19.51 -35.87
CA PHE A 288 -0.71 18.31 -35.13
C PHE A 288 0.81 18.20 -35.00
N LEU A 289 1.56 18.42 -36.08
CA LEU A 289 3.03 18.38 -36.06
C LEU A 289 3.64 19.44 -35.13
N GLN A 290 3.09 20.66 -35.11
CA GLN A 290 3.52 21.71 -34.20
C GLN A 290 3.23 21.35 -32.73
N ARG A 291 2.02 20.86 -32.43
CA ARG A 291 1.64 20.42 -31.08
C ARG A 291 2.52 19.25 -30.61
N LEU A 292 2.77 18.27 -31.48
CA LEU A 292 3.65 17.13 -31.20
C LEU A 292 5.09 17.56 -30.94
N THR A 293 5.62 18.44 -31.81
CA THR A 293 6.97 18.98 -31.65
C THR A 293 7.13 19.66 -30.30
N ARG A 294 6.16 20.49 -29.90
CA ARG A 294 6.15 21.17 -28.60
C ARG A 294 6.12 20.18 -27.45
N ALA A 295 5.20 19.23 -27.44
CA ALA A 295 5.08 18.25 -26.38
C ALA A 295 6.37 17.44 -26.20
N VAL A 296 6.99 17.00 -27.31
CA VAL A 296 8.27 16.27 -27.29
C VAL A 296 9.39 17.14 -26.72
N VAL A 297 9.49 18.41 -27.15
CA VAL A 297 10.54 19.32 -26.67
C VAL A 297 10.36 19.66 -25.18
N GLU A 298 9.16 20.04 -24.75
CA GLU A 298 8.87 20.40 -23.35
C GLU A 298 9.04 19.20 -22.41
N ASN A 299 8.66 17.99 -22.85
CA ASN A 299 8.87 16.76 -22.06
C ASN A 299 10.35 16.36 -22.03
N GLU A 300 11.11 16.58 -23.11
CA GLU A 300 12.55 16.35 -23.12
C GLU A 300 13.27 17.28 -22.16
N ILE A 301 12.96 18.59 -22.17
CA ILE A 301 13.52 19.56 -21.21
C ILE A 301 13.21 19.14 -19.77
N LEU A 302 11.96 18.77 -19.51
CA LEU A 302 11.55 18.32 -18.17
C LEU A 302 12.30 17.06 -17.73
N THR A 303 12.54 16.13 -18.65
CA THR A 303 13.23 14.87 -18.36
C THR A 303 14.76 14.99 -18.38
N ASP A 304 15.33 16.03 -18.98
CA ASP A 304 16.73 16.40 -18.79
C ASP A 304 16.98 16.85 -17.33
N GLU A 305 16.02 17.56 -16.71
CA GLU A 305 16.09 17.99 -15.31
C GLU A 305 15.62 16.91 -14.31
N PHE A 306 14.58 16.15 -14.66
CA PHE A 306 14.03 15.04 -13.86
C PHE A 306 14.00 13.76 -14.71
N PRO A 307 15.12 13.02 -14.81
CA PRO A 307 15.26 11.86 -15.69
C PRO A 307 14.58 10.60 -15.13
N VAL A 308 13.29 10.71 -14.78
CA VAL A 308 12.43 9.63 -14.30
C VAL A 308 11.48 9.20 -15.43
N TYR A 309 11.43 7.91 -15.73
CA TYR A 309 10.67 7.39 -16.87
C TYR A 309 9.86 6.14 -16.50
N LEU A 310 8.74 5.95 -17.19
CA LEU A 310 7.94 4.72 -17.17
C LEU A 310 8.45 3.73 -18.22
N LYS A 311 8.57 2.45 -17.85
CA LYS A 311 9.05 1.38 -18.74
C LYS A 311 7.90 0.54 -19.29
N PHE A 312 7.10 -0.05 -18.41
CA PHE A 312 5.87 -0.78 -18.71
C PHE A 312 5.10 -1.01 -17.41
N PHE A 313 3.87 -1.51 -17.51
CA PHE A 313 3.07 -1.92 -16.36
C PHE A 313 2.39 -3.27 -16.63
N ASN A 314 2.24 -4.07 -15.58
CA ASN A 314 1.52 -5.33 -15.58
C ASN A 314 0.28 -5.19 -14.70
N ALA A 315 -0.88 -5.69 -15.14
CA ALA A 315 -2.11 -5.66 -14.37
C ALA A 315 -2.72 -7.06 -14.29
N GLU A 316 -2.99 -7.52 -13.07
CA GLU A 316 -3.55 -8.85 -12.81
C GLU A 316 -4.78 -8.72 -11.91
N LYS A 317 -5.79 -9.57 -12.13
CA LYS A 317 -6.93 -9.68 -11.23
C LYS A 317 -6.56 -10.53 -10.02
N VAL A 318 -6.81 -10.01 -8.83
CA VAL A 318 -6.45 -10.67 -7.57
C VAL A 318 -7.69 -11.23 -6.88
N ARG A 319 -7.62 -12.48 -6.43
CA ARG A 319 -8.62 -13.10 -5.54
C ARG A 319 -8.51 -12.45 -4.16
N PRO A 320 -9.59 -12.23 -3.39
CA PRO A 320 -10.78 -13.07 -3.28
C PRO A 320 -12.05 -12.49 -3.93
N LEU A 321 -11.96 -11.35 -4.63
CA LEU A 321 -13.11 -10.77 -5.34
C LEU A 321 -13.36 -11.47 -6.68
N PRO A 322 -14.63 -11.58 -7.14
CA PRO A 322 -15.86 -11.04 -6.52
C PRO A 322 -16.38 -11.89 -5.35
N LEU A 323 -17.06 -11.23 -4.40
CA LEU A 323 -17.69 -11.88 -3.25
C LEU A 323 -19.20 -11.99 -3.50
N TYR A 324 -19.77 -13.19 -3.29
CA TYR A 324 -21.19 -13.46 -3.56
C TYR A 324 -22.03 -13.62 -2.29
N PHE A 325 -23.26 -13.09 -2.32
CA PHE A 325 -24.27 -13.33 -1.30
C PHE A 325 -25.04 -14.64 -1.53
N ASN A 326 -25.37 -15.32 -0.44
CA ASN A 326 -26.35 -16.40 -0.47
C ASN A 326 -27.77 -15.82 -0.44
N GLN A 327 -28.35 -15.49 -1.61
CA GLN A 327 -29.71 -14.96 -1.67
C GLN A 327 -30.77 -16.02 -1.98
N THR A 328 -30.76 -16.72 -3.13
CA THR A 328 -31.75 -17.80 -3.43
C THR A 328 -31.53 -18.51 -4.78
N THR A 329 -30.31 -18.52 -5.33
CA THR A 329 -30.04 -19.17 -6.63
C THR A 329 -29.57 -20.61 -6.47
N GLN A 330 -29.87 -21.47 -7.45
CA GLN A 330 -29.57 -22.91 -7.46
C GLN A 330 -28.07 -23.25 -7.36
N GLU A 331 -27.17 -22.27 -7.48
CA GLU A 331 -25.75 -22.41 -7.18
C GLU A 331 -25.46 -22.05 -5.71
N LYS A 332 -25.28 -23.07 -4.87
CA LYS A 332 -25.12 -22.99 -3.41
C LYS A 332 -23.84 -22.29 -2.88
N ILE A 333 -23.13 -21.48 -3.66
CA ILE A 333 -21.78 -21.01 -3.30
C ILE A 333 -21.77 -19.50 -3.00
N GLY A 334 -22.46 -19.09 -1.91
CA GLY A 334 -22.28 -17.77 -1.31
C GLY A 334 -21.17 -17.78 -0.24
N VAL A 335 -20.33 -16.75 -0.21
CA VAL A 335 -19.17 -16.63 0.72
C VAL A 335 -19.35 -15.51 1.75
N LEU A 336 -20.42 -14.72 1.62
CA LEU A 336 -20.86 -13.70 2.57
C LEU A 336 -22.23 -14.04 3.15
N ASN A 337 -22.36 -13.89 4.47
CA ASN A 337 -23.60 -14.20 5.18
C ASN A 337 -24.48 -12.96 5.30
N SER A 338 -25.47 -12.85 4.41
CA SER A 338 -26.43 -11.74 4.35
C SER A 338 -27.15 -11.46 5.69
N ARG A 339 -27.24 -12.45 6.58
CA ARG A 339 -27.90 -12.32 7.89
C ARG A 339 -27.07 -11.59 8.94
N LEU A 340 -25.78 -11.37 8.70
CA LEU A 340 -24.89 -10.64 9.60
C LEU A 340 -24.99 -9.11 9.44
N PHE A 341 -25.62 -8.65 8.37
CA PHE A 341 -25.70 -7.25 8.00
C PHE A 341 -27.03 -6.63 8.44
N ASP A 342 -26.99 -5.40 8.93
CA ASP A 342 -28.18 -4.59 9.14
C ASP A 342 -28.79 -4.22 7.77
N LYS A 343 -30.11 -4.35 7.66
CA LYS A 343 -30.85 -4.42 6.38
C LYS A 343 -30.67 -3.23 5.42
N ASP A 344 -30.26 -2.06 5.89
CA ASP A 344 -30.39 -0.82 5.10
C ASP A 344 -29.07 -0.16 4.65
N GLN A 345 -27.93 -0.32 5.35
CA GLN A 345 -26.68 0.40 5.00
C GLN A 345 -25.61 -0.49 4.36
N LEU A 346 -25.46 -1.74 4.80
CA LEU A 346 -24.40 -2.64 4.33
C LEU A 346 -24.81 -3.44 3.08
N GLU A 347 -26.11 -3.55 2.79
CA GLU A 347 -26.58 -4.30 1.63
C GLU A 347 -26.23 -3.60 0.30
N GLU A 348 -26.31 -2.27 0.23
CA GLU A 348 -25.89 -1.49 -0.95
C GLU A 348 -24.38 -1.54 -1.16
N ASP A 349 -23.60 -1.40 -0.07
CA ASP A 349 -22.13 -1.45 -0.10
C ASP A 349 -21.61 -2.78 -0.64
N VAL A 350 -22.22 -3.90 -0.22
CA VAL A 350 -21.80 -5.24 -0.65
C VAL A 350 -22.36 -5.60 -2.04
N ARG A 351 -23.54 -5.10 -2.43
CA ARG A 351 -24.02 -5.22 -3.83
C ARG A 351 -23.05 -4.56 -4.81
N GLY A 352 -22.39 -3.47 -4.41
CA GLY A 352 -21.32 -2.85 -5.17
C GLY A 352 -20.10 -3.76 -5.41
N LEU A 353 -19.84 -4.73 -4.53
CA LEU A 353 -18.68 -5.64 -4.59
C LEU A 353 -18.90 -6.86 -5.49
N ASP A 354 -20.15 -7.23 -5.78
CA ASP A 354 -20.52 -8.44 -6.55
C ASP A 354 -19.92 -8.47 -7.98
N ARG A 355 -19.62 -7.29 -8.54
CA ARG A 355 -19.01 -7.14 -9.89
C ARG A 355 -17.65 -6.46 -9.89
N GLN A 356 -17.10 -6.19 -8.71
CA GLN A 356 -15.80 -5.56 -8.59
C GLN A 356 -14.68 -6.59 -8.48
N TYR A 357 -13.51 -6.22 -8.98
CA TYR A 357 -12.29 -7.00 -8.88
C TYR A 357 -11.23 -6.12 -8.22
N ALA A 358 -10.45 -6.71 -7.32
CA ALA A 358 -9.19 -6.12 -6.94
C ALA A 358 -8.17 -6.37 -8.06
N TYR A 359 -7.37 -5.37 -8.37
CA TYR A 359 -6.26 -5.48 -9.30
C TYR A 359 -4.94 -5.38 -8.54
N ARG A 360 -3.94 -6.10 -9.00
CA ARG A 360 -2.53 -5.89 -8.68
C ARG A 360 -1.88 -5.28 -9.91
N VAL A 361 -1.40 -4.05 -9.78
CA VAL A 361 -0.73 -3.32 -10.86
C VAL A 361 0.70 -3.07 -10.45
N GLN A 362 1.63 -3.63 -11.21
CA GLN A 362 3.07 -3.41 -11.06
C GLN A 362 3.52 -2.43 -12.13
N VAL A 363 4.09 -1.29 -11.71
CA VAL A 363 4.59 -0.25 -12.62
C VAL A 363 6.11 -0.20 -12.53
N HIS A 364 6.78 -0.37 -13.67
CA HIS A 364 8.23 -0.38 -13.75
C HIS A 364 8.75 1.00 -14.16
N PHE A 365 9.72 1.49 -13.41
CA PHE A 365 10.36 2.78 -13.59
C PHE A 365 11.85 2.61 -13.86
N TYR A 366 12.45 3.61 -14.51
CA TYR A 366 13.90 3.78 -14.49
C TYR A 366 14.27 5.24 -14.31
N ILE A 367 15.39 5.47 -13.63
CA ILE A 367 16.01 6.79 -13.45
C ILE A 367 17.35 6.78 -14.17
N LYS A 368 17.63 7.77 -15.02
CA LYS A 368 19.01 7.97 -15.51
C LYS A 368 19.78 8.70 -14.43
N LEU A 369 20.85 8.08 -13.95
CA LEU A 369 21.60 8.59 -12.81
C LEU A 369 22.47 9.78 -13.22
N PRO A 370 22.53 10.86 -12.39
CA PRO A 370 23.52 11.92 -12.54
C PRO A 370 24.95 11.36 -12.54
N GLN A 371 25.88 12.05 -13.21
CA GLN A 371 27.28 11.59 -13.31
C GLN A 371 27.98 11.54 -11.95
N ASP A 372 27.61 12.46 -11.06
CA ASP A 372 28.10 12.62 -9.69
C ASP A 372 27.43 11.67 -8.69
N TYR A 373 26.40 10.92 -9.09
CA TYR A 373 25.66 10.06 -8.19
C TYR A 373 26.46 8.82 -7.76
N GLN A 374 26.52 8.63 -6.44
CA GLN A 374 27.07 7.44 -5.79
C GLN A 374 25.97 6.71 -5.01
N THR A 375 26.00 5.38 -5.07
CA THR A 375 25.05 4.53 -4.36
C THR A 375 25.18 4.72 -2.86
N HIS A 376 24.05 4.80 -2.17
CA HIS A 376 23.98 5.07 -0.74
C HIS A 376 24.04 3.80 0.11
N LEU A 377 23.72 2.65 -0.47
CA LEU A 377 23.79 1.34 0.15
C LEU A 377 24.79 0.43 -0.59
N GLU A 378 25.57 -0.33 0.17
CA GLU A 378 26.44 -1.37 -0.40
C GLU A 378 25.57 -2.50 -0.98
N GLY A 379 25.91 -3.02 -2.16
CA GLY A 379 25.19 -4.14 -2.80
C GLY A 379 23.94 -3.78 -3.62
N THR A 380 23.49 -2.52 -3.64
CA THR A 380 22.46 -2.02 -4.58
C THR A 380 23.03 -1.69 -5.95
N GLU A 381 24.36 -1.71 -6.12
CA GLU A 381 25.07 -1.52 -7.39
C GLU A 381 24.56 -2.45 -8.51
N LYS A 382 24.12 -3.68 -8.15
CA LYS A 382 23.54 -4.65 -9.09
C LYS A 382 22.23 -4.17 -9.74
N ALA A 383 21.51 -3.24 -9.11
CA ALA A 383 20.30 -2.62 -9.67
C ALA A 383 20.62 -1.49 -10.66
N VAL A 384 21.89 -1.02 -10.69
CA VAL A 384 22.37 -0.03 -11.64
C VAL A 384 22.84 -0.74 -12.91
N ILE A 385 22.08 -0.56 -13.99
CA ILE A 385 22.37 -1.14 -15.29
C ILE A 385 23.01 -0.06 -16.17
N VAL A 386 24.14 -0.38 -16.81
CA VAL A 386 24.73 0.48 -17.84
C VAL A 386 24.13 0.09 -19.19
N GLN A 387 23.23 0.91 -19.73
CA GLN A 387 22.65 0.73 -21.06
C GLN A 387 23.04 1.90 -21.96
N PHE A 388 23.61 1.57 -23.12
CA PHE A 388 24.04 2.55 -24.14
C PHE A 388 24.93 3.68 -23.56
N GLY A 389 25.83 3.34 -22.63
CA GLY A 389 26.73 4.30 -21.98
C GLY A 389 26.09 5.16 -20.88
N THR A 390 24.80 4.96 -20.56
CA THR A 390 24.11 5.66 -19.45
C THR A 390 23.89 4.73 -18.27
N ARG A 391 24.21 5.20 -17.05
CA ARG A 391 23.90 4.50 -15.80
C ARG A 391 22.41 4.69 -15.48
N GLN A 392 21.68 3.59 -15.32
CA GLN A 392 20.24 3.61 -15.05
C GLN A 392 19.90 2.78 -13.82
N LEU A 393 19.09 3.33 -12.93
CA LEU A 393 18.52 2.61 -11.79
C LEU A 393 17.11 2.13 -12.15
N HIS A 394 16.92 0.80 -12.27
CA HIS A 394 15.63 0.20 -12.58
C HIS A 394 14.94 -0.27 -11.30
N PHE A 395 13.66 0.04 -11.14
CA PHE A 395 12.86 -0.39 -9.99
C PHE A 395 11.39 -0.50 -10.37
N GLN A 396 10.58 -1.02 -9.45
CA GLN A 396 9.14 -1.19 -9.64
C GLN A 396 8.36 -0.73 -8.42
N GLU A 397 7.10 -0.34 -8.61
CA GLU A 397 6.14 -0.08 -7.53
C GLU A 397 4.89 -0.92 -7.76
N GLU A 398 4.41 -1.57 -6.71
CA GLU A 398 3.22 -2.43 -6.75
C GLU A 398 2.07 -1.80 -5.98
N ILE A 399 0.92 -1.68 -6.64
CA ILE A 399 -0.32 -1.19 -6.04
C ILE A 399 -1.39 -2.27 -6.17
N THR A 400 -2.01 -2.62 -5.04
CA THR A 400 -3.18 -3.51 -5.00
C THR A 400 -4.40 -2.79 -4.46
N GLY A 401 -5.59 -3.16 -4.95
CA GLY A 401 -6.87 -2.69 -4.41
C GLY A 401 -7.98 -2.65 -5.45
N VAL A 402 -9.11 -2.05 -5.08
CA VAL A 402 -10.25 -1.83 -5.98
C VAL A 402 -10.15 -0.46 -6.64
N GLY A 403 -10.14 -0.43 -7.97
CA GLY A 403 -10.06 0.80 -8.75
C GLY A 403 -9.84 0.51 -10.24
N SER A 404 -9.81 1.55 -11.05
CA SER A 404 -9.43 1.41 -12.46
C SER A 404 -7.92 1.16 -12.58
N ILE A 405 -7.47 0.50 -13.64
CA ILE A 405 -6.03 0.28 -13.85
C ILE A 405 -5.29 1.63 -13.91
N LEU A 406 -5.93 2.67 -14.47
CA LEU A 406 -5.32 4.00 -14.56
C LEU A 406 -5.17 4.63 -13.18
N SER A 407 -6.15 4.48 -12.28
CA SER A 407 -6.04 5.01 -10.93
C SER A 407 -4.93 4.31 -10.13
N HIS A 408 -4.69 3.01 -10.37
CA HIS A 408 -3.55 2.29 -9.78
C HIS A 408 -2.22 2.79 -10.32
N ILE A 409 -2.09 3.00 -11.64
CA ILE A 409 -0.87 3.56 -12.24
C ILE A 409 -0.60 4.96 -11.67
N THR A 410 -1.61 5.81 -11.60
CA THR A 410 -1.50 7.14 -11.00
C THR A 410 -1.10 7.08 -9.52
N ALA A 411 -1.64 6.12 -8.75
CA ALA A 411 -1.23 5.90 -7.37
C ALA A 411 0.23 5.47 -7.25
N ALA A 412 0.71 4.60 -8.15
CA ALA A 412 2.12 4.22 -8.23
C ALA A 412 3.01 5.44 -8.52
N ILE A 413 2.63 6.28 -9.47
CA ILE A 413 3.35 7.53 -9.80
C ILE A 413 3.37 8.47 -8.58
N ASN A 414 2.24 8.68 -7.90
CA ASN A 414 2.17 9.47 -6.67
C ASN A 414 3.10 8.90 -5.58
N ARG A 415 3.11 7.57 -5.37
CA ARG A 415 4.00 6.92 -4.40
C ARG A 415 5.46 7.08 -4.75
N VAL A 416 5.85 6.96 -6.01
CA VAL A 416 7.25 7.11 -6.40
C VAL A 416 7.70 8.56 -6.28
N LEU A 417 6.91 9.52 -6.78
CA LEU A 417 7.34 10.92 -6.89
C LEU A 417 7.09 11.77 -5.65
N LEU A 418 6.08 11.46 -4.82
CA LEU A 418 5.62 12.39 -3.78
C LEU A 418 5.77 11.84 -2.35
N TRP A 419 5.88 10.53 -2.18
CA TRP A 419 5.99 9.93 -0.85
C TRP A 419 7.43 9.95 -0.35
N ASP A 420 7.59 10.26 0.94
CA ASP A 420 8.83 10.10 1.70
C ASP A 420 10.07 10.82 1.16
N ILE A 421 9.86 11.92 0.42
CA ILE A 421 10.93 12.79 -0.05
C ILE A 421 11.04 14.01 0.88
N PRO A 422 12.19 14.22 1.56
CA PRO A 422 12.38 15.33 2.49
C PRO A 422 11.98 16.72 1.97
N GLU A 423 12.32 17.06 0.73
CA GLU A 423 11.95 18.36 0.13
C GLU A 423 10.44 18.57 0.00
N LEU A 424 9.65 17.49 -0.05
CA LEU A 424 8.19 17.54 -0.27
C LEU A 424 7.36 17.44 1.01
N ARG A 425 7.97 17.49 2.21
CA ARG A 425 7.25 17.25 3.49
C ARG A 425 6.07 18.17 3.77
N GLY A 426 6.14 19.42 3.31
CA GLY A 426 5.05 20.38 3.47
C GLY A 426 3.80 20.03 2.64
N LEU A 427 3.96 19.14 1.67
CA LEU A 427 2.94 18.75 0.71
C LEU A 427 2.28 17.42 1.08
N MET A 428 1.04 17.27 0.64
CA MET A 428 0.35 16.00 0.68
C MET A 428 0.96 15.07 -0.35
N PRO A 429 1.16 13.77 -0.03
CA PRO A 429 1.86 12.85 -0.91
C PRO A 429 0.95 12.32 -2.05
N VAL A 430 -0.01 13.15 -2.48
CA VAL A 430 -0.97 12.92 -3.56
C VAL A 430 -1.21 14.27 -4.24
N ALA A 431 -1.07 14.30 -5.56
CA ALA A 431 -1.48 15.45 -6.34
C ALA A 431 -2.97 15.37 -6.64
N GLN A 432 -3.68 16.49 -6.47
CA GLN A 432 -5.08 16.62 -6.85
C GLN A 432 -5.19 16.71 -8.36
N GLU A 433 -5.91 15.79 -8.97
CA GLU A 433 -6.24 15.75 -10.39
C GLU A 433 -7.48 16.59 -10.64
N ILE A 434 -7.30 17.70 -11.36
CA ILE A 434 -8.39 18.63 -11.66
C ILE A 434 -9.05 18.26 -12.98
N TRP A 435 -8.25 17.76 -13.93
CA TRP A 435 -8.73 17.46 -15.26
C TRP A 435 -7.89 16.40 -15.95
N LEU A 436 -8.58 15.48 -16.63
CA LEU A 436 -8.00 14.49 -17.52
C LEU A 436 -8.84 14.46 -18.81
N LYS A 437 -8.22 14.72 -19.96
CA LYS A 437 -8.85 14.60 -21.27
C LYS A 437 -8.04 13.70 -22.17
N ASN A 438 -8.71 12.70 -22.73
CA ASN A 438 -8.15 11.82 -23.75
C ASN A 438 -8.87 12.09 -25.08
N GLU A 439 -8.13 12.57 -26.07
CA GLU A 439 -8.63 12.88 -27.41
C GLU A 439 -8.13 11.82 -28.40
N ILE A 440 -9.05 11.10 -29.04
CA ILE A 440 -8.70 10.23 -30.18
C ILE A 440 -8.65 11.10 -31.43
N GLN A 441 -7.47 11.25 -32.02
CA GLN A 441 -7.33 12.03 -33.25
C GLN A 441 -8.00 11.28 -34.41
N GLY A 442 -8.72 11.95 -35.31
CA GLY A 442 -9.31 11.31 -36.50
C GLY A 442 -10.42 10.27 -36.27
N GLY A 443 -10.93 10.09 -35.05
CA GLY A 443 -12.20 9.38 -34.78
C GLY A 443 -12.25 7.85 -34.94
N SER A 444 -11.12 7.17 -35.16
CA SER A 444 -11.04 5.69 -35.24
C SER A 444 -10.14 5.09 -34.15
N SER A 445 -10.33 3.81 -33.83
CA SER A 445 -9.49 3.05 -32.88
C SER A 445 -8.05 2.83 -33.34
N HIS A 446 -7.70 3.20 -34.58
CA HIS A 446 -6.37 3.00 -35.18
C HIS A 446 -5.57 4.30 -35.29
N ASN A 447 -6.02 5.35 -34.61
CA ASN A 447 -5.38 6.66 -34.64
C ASN A 447 -4.66 6.96 -33.32
N PRO A 448 -3.70 7.90 -33.34
CA PRO A 448 -3.03 8.31 -32.12
C PRO A 448 -4.02 8.91 -31.11
N VAL A 449 -3.79 8.55 -29.85
CA VAL A 449 -4.45 9.10 -28.68
C VAL A 449 -3.59 10.21 -28.12
N TRP A 450 -4.23 11.32 -27.78
CA TRP A 450 -3.61 12.43 -27.07
C TRP A 450 -4.19 12.51 -25.66
N SER A 451 -3.34 12.56 -24.63
CA SER A 451 -3.80 12.75 -23.25
C SER A 451 -3.24 14.03 -22.65
N ASN A 452 -4.11 14.76 -21.98
CA ASN A 452 -3.80 15.97 -21.23
C ASN A 452 -4.26 15.79 -19.78
N THR A 453 -3.32 15.95 -18.85
CA THR A 453 -3.57 15.86 -17.39
C THR A 453 -3.22 17.18 -16.71
N LEU A 454 -4.10 17.69 -15.84
CA LEU A 454 -3.86 18.86 -15.00
C LEU A 454 -3.86 18.47 -13.52
N VAL A 455 -2.81 18.85 -12.81
CA VAL A 455 -2.62 18.51 -11.40
C VAL A 455 -2.23 19.71 -10.56
N ARG A 456 -2.55 19.61 -9.26
CA ARG A 456 -2.15 20.57 -8.22
C ARG A 456 -1.51 19.83 -7.05
N LEU A 457 -0.41 20.36 -6.53
CA LEU A 457 0.17 19.88 -5.27
C LEU A 457 -0.52 20.57 -4.09
N CYS A 458 -1.00 19.78 -3.13
CA CYS A 458 -1.76 20.28 -2.00
C CYS A 458 -0.88 20.45 -0.76
N GLN A 459 -1.02 21.57 -0.03
CA GLN A 459 -0.28 21.79 1.21
C GLN A 459 -1.00 21.17 2.42
N ARG A 460 -0.27 20.42 3.26
CA ARG A 460 -0.87 19.75 4.44
C ARG A 460 -1.57 20.73 5.38
N LYS A 461 -0.91 21.87 5.67
CA LYS A 461 -1.43 22.90 6.58
C LYS A 461 -2.77 23.49 6.10
N ALA A 462 -2.94 23.66 4.79
CA ALA A 462 -4.17 24.19 4.22
C ALA A 462 -5.32 23.16 4.27
N ILE A 463 -5.00 21.87 4.12
CA ILE A 463 -5.99 20.79 4.29
C ILE A 463 -6.44 20.71 5.75
N ASP A 464 -5.50 20.71 6.69
CA ASP A 464 -5.85 20.64 8.12
C ASP A 464 -6.70 21.86 8.54
N ARG A 465 -6.39 23.06 8.02
CA ARG A 465 -7.26 24.24 8.18
C ARG A 465 -8.65 24.05 7.56
N SER A 466 -8.73 23.51 6.35
CA SER A 466 -10.02 23.22 5.67
C SER A 466 -10.87 22.18 6.41
N ILE A 467 -10.24 21.25 7.13
CA ILE A 467 -10.93 20.34 8.04
C ILE A 467 -11.46 21.11 9.25
N GLN A 468 -10.60 21.93 9.89
CA GLN A 468 -10.97 22.70 11.09
C GLN A 468 -12.04 23.76 10.84
N THR A 469 -12.00 24.47 9.71
CA THR A 469 -12.98 25.52 9.37
C THR A 469 -14.24 24.96 8.69
N GLY A 470 -14.21 23.70 8.25
CA GLY A 470 -15.29 23.09 7.47
C GLY A 470 -15.35 23.54 6.01
N GLU A 471 -14.54 24.52 5.60
CA GLU A 471 -14.50 25.07 4.25
C GLU A 471 -13.87 24.11 3.24
N SER A 472 -14.03 24.38 1.94
CA SER A 472 -13.34 23.61 0.89
C SER A 472 -11.85 23.96 0.86
N TYR A 473 -11.01 22.99 0.46
CA TYR A 473 -9.57 23.23 0.34
C TYR A 473 -9.25 24.40 -0.60
N GLU A 474 -10.06 24.59 -1.65
CA GLU A 474 -9.92 25.66 -2.62
C GLU A 474 -10.06 27.05 -1.99
N ILE A 475 -10.96 27.22 -1.02
CA ILE A 475 -11.19 28.49 -0.31
C ILE A 475 -9.99 28.81 0.60
N VAL A 476 -9.49 27.80 1.32
CA VAL A 476 -8.43 28.00 2.32
C VAL A 476 -7.05 28.20 1.68
N ALA A 477 -6.81 27.60 0.52
CA ALA A 477 -5.51 27.58 -0.13
C ALA A 477 -5.18 28.92 -0.84
N ASN A 478 -6.19 29.66 -1.32
CA ASN A 478 -6.15 31.06 -1.76
C ASN A 478 -5.10 31.56 -2.80
N ASP A 479 -4.27 30.71 -3.40
CA ASP A 479 -3.48 31.00 -4.64
C ASP A 479 -2.65 29.75 -5.00
N TYR A 480 -2.94 28.98 -6.07
CA TYR A 480 -1.99 27.92 -6.50
C TYR A 480 -1.92 27.63 -8.01
N GLU A 481 -0.70 27.33 -8.44
CA GLU A 481 -0.32 27.02 -9.80
C GLU A 481 -0.67 25.58 -10.18
N LEU A 482 -1.50 25.41 -11.22
CA LEU A 482 -1.70 24.11 -11.85
C LEU A 482 -0.53 23.79 -12.77
N ALA A 483 -0.09 22.54 -12.71
CA ALA A 483 0.82 21.95 -13.67
C ALA A 483 0.05 21.08 -14.66
N TYR A 484 0.48 21.11 -15.92
CA TYR A 484 -0.08 20.27 -16.98
C TYR A 484 0.93 19.23 -17.40
N GLY A 485 0.47 18.12 -17.97
CA GLY A 485 1.26 17.13 -18.68
C GLY A 485 0.54 16.71 -19.95
N GLU A 486 1.28 16.61 -21.04
CA GLU A 486 0.74 16.17 -22.35
C GLU A 486 1.61 15.05 -22.91
N TYR A 487 0.96 14.05 -23.51
CA TYR A 487 1.64 12.97 -24.22
C TYR A 487 0.79 12.46 -25.38
N CYS A 488 1.45 11.97 -26.44
CA CYS A 488 0.81 11.40 -27.63
C CYS A 488 1.40 10.02 -27.95
N GLY A 489 0.53 9.06 -28.23
CA GLY A 489 0.88 7.67 -28.55
C GLY A 489 -0.33 6.91 -29.07
N PHE A 490 -0.33 5.58 -28.99
CA PHE A 490 -1.45 4.74 -29.48
C PHE A 490 -2.21 4.03 -28.37
N ASP A 491 -1.52 3.59 -27.31
CA ASP A 491 -2.15 2.95 -26.16
C ASP A 491 -2.69 4.01 -25.19
N LEU A 492 -4.00 4.04 -24.99
CA LEU A 492 -4.68 4.97 -24.08
C LEU A 492 -4.09 4.98 -22.67
N MET A 493 -3.73 3.80 -22.14
CA MET A 493 -3.21 3.64 -20.79
C MET A 493 -1.77 4.15 -20.68
N GLU A 494 -0.92 3.80 -21.64
CA GLU A 494 0.46 4.31 -21.73
C GLU A 494 0.46 5.83 -21.86
N VAL A 495 -0.40 6.36 -22.74
CA VAL A 495 -0.47 7.80 -23.03
C VAL A 495 -0.96 8.58 -21.81
N ALA A 496 -2.02 8.12 -21.14
CA ALA A 496 -2.50 8.74 -19.92
C ALA A 496 -1.48 8.63 -18.77
N ALA A 497 -0.77 7.52 -18.64
CA ALA A 497 0.26 7.34 -17.62
C ALA A 497 1.45 8.30 -17.80
N ASN A 498 1.94 8.46 -19.02
CA ASN A 498 3.03 9.40 -19.32
C ASN A 498 2.59 10.85 -19.13
N ALA A 499 1.38 11.23 -19.56
CA ALA A 499 0.83 12.55 -19.29
C ALA A 499 0.72 12.82 -17.78
N ALA A 500 0.24 11.84 -17.01
CA ALA A 500 0.15 11.90 -15.55
C ALA A 500 1.52 12.04 -14.86
N LEU A 501 2.56 11.35 -15.36
CA LEU A 501 3.94 11.46 -14.89
C LEU A 501 4.49 12.88 -15.13
N HIS A 502 4.40 13.37 -16.37
CA HIS A 502 4.93 14.67 -16.74
C HIS A 502 4.22 15.81 -16.00
N ALA A 503 2.91 15.71 -15.78
CA ALA A 503 2.15 16.69 -15.01
C ALA A 503 2.70 16.84 -13.58
N ARG A 504 3.01 15.71 -12.92
CA ARG A 504 3.51 15.68 -11.53
C ARG A 504 4.96 16.15 -11.42
N LEU A 505 5.84 15.72 -12.34
CA LEU A 505 7.23 16.23 -12.40
C LEU A 505 7.26 17.74 -12.63
N ARG A 506 6.40 18.25 -13.51
CA ARG A 506 6.28 19.70 -13.75
C ARG A 506 5.74 20.44 -12.52
N ALA A 507 4.81 19.85 -11.78
CA ALA A 507 4.32 20.41 -10.52
C ALA A 507 5.42 20.52 -9.46
N ILE A 508 6.29 19.50 -9.37
CA ILE A 508 7.45 19.52 -8.47
C ILE A 508 8.41 20.63 -8.89
N LYS A 509 8.73 20.77 -10.19
CA LYS A 509 9.55 21.87 -10.70
C LYS A 509 9.00 23.25 -10.31
N GLN A 510 7.69 23.45 -10.46
CA GLN A 510 7.03 24.72 -10.15
C GLN A 510 7.06 25.06 -8.65
N SER A 511 7.18 24.07 -7.76
CA SER A 511 7.32 24.32 -6.32
C SER A 511 8.66 24.97 -5.93
N GLY A 512 9.64 25.01 -6.86
CA GLY A 512 10.95 25.65 -6.64
C GLY A 512 11.97 24.77 -5.92
N ILE A 513 11.72 23.47 -5.83
CA ILE A 513 12.64 22.49 -5.25
C ILE A 513 13.84 22.27 -6.17
N ASP A 514 15.03 22.15 -5.57
CA ASP A 514 16.25 21.82 -6.33
C ASP A 514 16.18 20.40 -6.92
N CYS A 515 16.35 20.32 -8.24
CA CYS A 515 16.18 19.09 -9.02
C CYS A 515 17.23 18.04 -8.65
N GLN A 516 18.50 18.46 -8.49
CA GLN A 516 19.59 17.54 -8.17
C GLN A 516 19.43 16.93 -6.79
N LYS A 517 19.13 17.77 -5.77
CA LYS A 517 18.87 17.29 -4.41
C LYS A 517 17.64 16.38 -4.34
N TYR A 518 16.56 16.71 -5.04
CA TYR A 518 15.38 15.87 -5.14
C TYR A 518 15.71 14.50 -5.74
N LEU A 519 16.46 14.44 -6.84
CA LEU A 519 16.83 13.19 -7.51
C LEU A 519 17.70 12.30 -6.62
N HIS A 520 18.67 12.87 -5.90
CA HIS A 520 19.49 12.11 -4.95
C HIS A 520 18.63 11.49 -3.86
N GLN A 521 17.71 12.25 -3.27
CA GLN A 521 16.78 11.76 -2.25
C GLN A 521 15.85 10.67 -2.80
N LEU A 522 15.34 10.83 -4.02
CA LEU A 522 14.54 9.81 -4.69
C LEU A 522 15.33 8.51 -4.89
N CYS A 523 16.57 8.59 -5.37
CA CYS A 523 17.40 7.41 -5.58
C CYS A 523 17.73 6.71 -4.25
N TYR A 524 18.09 7.47 -3.19
CA TYR A 524 18.34 6.90 -1.86
C TYR A 524 17.11 6.18 -1.30
N ARG A 525 15.92 6.77 -1.44
CA ARG A 525 14.67 6.11 -1.05
C ARG A 525 14.43 4.83 -1.85
N VAL A 526 14.67 4.83 -3.16
CA VAL A 526 14.50 3.63 -4.00
C VAL A 526 15.46 2.52 -3.55
N GLU A 527 16.71 2.85 -3.25
CA GLU A 527 17.68 1.89 -2.72
C GLU A 527 17.22 1.29 -1.38
N GLU A 528 16.73 2.11 -0.44
CA GLU A 528 16.19 1.64 0.84
C GLU A 528 14.94 0.77 0.66
N LEU A 529 14.05 1.11 -0.27
CA LEU A 529 12.87 0.30 -0.59
C LEU A 529 13.24 -1.06 -1.17
N ILE A 530 14.26 -1.13 -2.04
CA ILE A 530 14.78 -2.39 -2.57
C ILE A 530 15.33 -3.26 -1.43
N ALA A 531 16.12 -2.67 -0.51
CA ALA A 531 16.64 -3.38 0.64
C ALA A 531 15.53 -3.90 1.57
N LEU A 532 14.52 -3.07 1.86
CA LEU A 532 13.38 -3.47 2.68
C LEU A 532 12.58 -4.61 2.04
N ARG A 533 12.37 -4.60 0.71
CA ARG A 533 11.66 -5.68 0.01
C ARG A 533 12.43 -6.99 0.07
N ARG A 534 13.74 -6.96 -0.19
CA ARG A 534 14.62 -8.14 -0.05
C ARG A 534 14.61 -8.72 1.36
N ALA A 535 14.65 -7.86 2.37
CA ALA A 535 14.56 -8.30 3.76
C ALA A 535 13.20 -8.95 4.08
N LYS A 536 12.09 -8.36 3.62
CA LYS A 536 10.74 -8.95 3.80
C LYS A 536 10.58 -10.26 3.03
N GLU A 537 11.21 -10.41 1.88
CA GLU A 537 11.25 -11.67 1.13
C GLU A 537 11.94 -12.79 1.93
N ALA A 538 12.94 -12.48 2.77
CA ALA A 538 13.59 -13.48 3.61
C ALA A 538 12.61 -14.20 4.55
N LEU A 539 11.55 -13.53 5.02
CA LEU A 539 10.47 -14.17 5.78
C LEU A 539 9.75 -15.25 4.98
N ARG A 540 9.68 -15.17 3.65
CA ARG A 540 9.00 -16.15 2.79
C ARG A 540 9.96 -17.16 2.16
N SER A 541 11.15 -16.72 1.78
CA SER A 541 12.13 -17.48 0.99
C SER A 541 12.95 -18.48 1.81
N TYR A 542 13.32 -18.12 3.05
CA TYR A 542 14.06 -18.98 3.98
C TYR A 542 13.11 -19.33 5.11
N PRO A 543 12.31 -20.39 4.99
CA PRO A 543 10.92 -20.34 5.42
C PRO A 543 10.77 -19.80 6.85
N PHE A 544 10.41 -18.52 6.96
CA PHE A 544 10.19 -17.68 8.16
C PHE A 544 11.36 -17.14 8.96
N SER A 545 12.59 -17.06 8.42
CA SER A 545 13.75 -16.50 9.15
C SER A 545 13.63 -15.00 9.49
N LEU A 546 13.03 -14.68 10.65
CA LEU A 546 13.03 -13.31 11.23
C LEU A 546 14.46 -12.81 11.42
N LYS A 547 15.37 -13.71 11.81
CA LYS A 547 16.79 -13.35 12.00
C LYS A 547 17.50 -13.03 10.71
N ALA A 548 17.17 -13.68 9.59
CA ALA A 548 17.66 -13.28 8.27
C ALA A 548 17.14 -11.89 7.89
N MET A 549 15.84 -11.61 8.09
CA MET A 549 15.28 -10.28 7.84
C MET A 549 15.97 -9.20 8.68
N VAL A 550 16.15 -9.44 9.99
CA VAL A 550 16.81 -8.50 10.91
C VAL A 550 18.28 -8.31 10.53
N GLY A 551 18.99 -9.39 10.20
CA GLY A 551 20.39 -9.35 9.75
C GLY A 551 20.56 -8.52 8.48
N GLU A 552 19.72 -8.76 7.47
CA GLU A 552 19.70 -8.01 6.21
C GLU A 552 19.45 -6.51 6.45
N LEU A 553 18.47 -6.16 7.29
CA LEU A 553 18.17 -4.76 7.60
C LEU A 553 19.28 -4.06 8.38
N HIS A 554 19.94 -4.77 9.30
CA HIS A 554 21.08 -4.23 10.03
C HIS A 554 22.31 -4.04 9.14
N GLN A 555 22.55 -4.91 8.16
CA GLN A 555 23.63 -4.77 7.19
C GLN A 555 23.36 -3.68 6.16
N THR A 556 22.10 -3.44 5.81
CA THR A 556 21.71 -2.49 4.74
C THR A 556 21.28 -1.14 5.31
N ILE A 557 20.02 -1.02 5.75
CA ILE A 557 19.38 0.26 6.12
C ILE A 557 20.01 0.85 7.39
N PHE A 558 20.27 0.04 8.41
CA PHE A 558 20.71 0.55 9.72
C PHE A 558 22.24 0.64 9.88
N LYS A 559 23.04 0.12 8.95
CA LYS A 559 24.51 0.08 9.05
C LYS A 559 25.09 1.49 9.22
N GLN A 560 25.40 1.86 10.46
CA GLN A 560 26.02 3.14 10.87
C GLN A 560 25.25 4.41 10.42
N LYS A 561 23.92 4.37 10.30
CA LYS A 561 23.12 5.51 9.79
C LYS A 561 22.16 6.13 10.80
N TYR A 562 21.14 5.37 11.21
CA TYR A 562 20.02 5.92 11.99
C TYR A 562 20.15 5.63 13.48
N ARG A 563 20.46 4.38 13.82
CA ARG A 563 20.58 3.91 15.20
C ARG A 563 21.71 2.91 15.33
N PHE A 564 22.23 2.77 16.53
CA PHE A 564 23.13 1.70 16.93
C PHE A 564 22.63 1.04 18.22
N CYS A 565 23.06 -0.20 18.46
CA CYS A 565 22.69 -0.97 19.64
C CYS A 565 23.85 -0.87 20.66
N LYS A 566 23.63 -0.26 21.83
CA LYS A 566 24.66 -0.14 22.88
C LYS A 566 24.82 -1.43 23.68
N SER A 567 23.70 -1.98 24.10
CA SER A 567 23.54 -3.26 24.78
C SER A 567 22.36 -4.01 24.15
N LYS A 568 22.12 -5.28 24.48
CA LYS A 568 21.05 -6.08 23.82
C LYS A 568 19.71 -5.33 23.86
N PHE A 569 19.18 -5.01 22.66
CA PHE A 569 17.92 -4.29 22.47
C PHE A 569 17.85 -2.87 23.08
N GLU A 570 18.99 -2.30 23.49
CA GLU A 570 19.10 -0.89 23.88
C GLU A 570 19.59 -0.06 22.69
N PHE A 571 18.63 0.57 22.01
CA PHE A 571 18.90 1.35 20.81
C PHE A 571 19.10 2.82 21.13
N GLN A 572 20.08 3.45 20.48
CA GLN A 572 20.27 4.89 20.53
C GLN A 572 20.41 5.46 19.12
N ASP A 573 19.84 6.65 18.93
CA ASP A 573 20.02 7.41 17.70
C ASP A 573 21.48 7.82 17.52
N LEU A 574 22.00 7.72 16.29
CA LEU A 574 23.31 8.30 15.99
C LEU A 574 23.28 9.83 16.13
N THR A 575 22.16 10.43 15.76
CA THR A 575 21.92 11.89 15.78
C THR A 575 20.55 12.19 16.40
N PRO A 576 20.47 12.50 17.71
CA PRO A 576 19.21 12.60 18.47
C PRO A 576 18.18 13.63 17.96
N ASP A 577 18.64 14.62 17.19
CA ASP A 577 17.79 15.69 16.67
C ASP A 577 17.38 15.50 15.20
N GLN A 578 17.88 14.45 14.55
CA GLN A 578 17.56 14.16 13.16
C GLN A 578 16.54 13.02 13.07
N HIS A 579 15.46 13.25 12.33
CA HIS A 579 14.50 12.19 12.03
C HIS A 579 15.15 11.13 11.12
N TRP A 580 14.65 9.90 11.17
CA TRP A 580 15.05 8.87 10.20
C TRP A 580 14.34 9.05 8.85
N SER A 581 14.71 8.25 7.83
CA SER A 581 13.88 8.12 6.64
C SER A 581 12.58 7.37 6.99
N LEU A 582 11.49 7.62 6.26
CA LEU A 582 10.22 6.92 6.50
C LEU A 582 10.34 5.42 6.19
N VAL A 583 11.21 5.03 5.26
CA VAL A 583 11.52 3.62 4.98
C VAL A 583 12.26 2.98 6.17
N ALA A 584 13.16 3.70 6.84
CA ALA A 584 13.83 3.21 8.05
C ALA A 584 12.87 3.03 9.23
N TYR A 585 11.92 3.95 9.43
CA TYR A 585 10.84 3.75 10.41
C TYR A 585 9.98 2.54 10.05
N GLU A 586 9.63 2.37 8.77
CA GLU A 586 8.88 1.21 8.31
C GLU A 586 9.65 -0.10 8.53
N ALA A 587 10.95 -0.12 8.26
CA ALA A 587 11.81 -1.27 8.50
C ALA A 587 11.88 -1.63 9.99
N HIS A 588 12.01 -0.62 10.85
CA HIS A 588 12.06 -0.81 12.30
C HIS A 588 10.73 -1.34 12.86
N LEU A 589 9.60 -0.78 12.40
CA LEU A 589 8.26 -1.28 12.75
C LEU A 589 8.00 -2.68 12.19
N ALA A 590 8.52 -3.01 11.01
CA ALA A 590 8.40 -4.35 10.44
C ALA A 590 9.13 -5.40 11.30
N ILE A 591 10.29 -5.05 11.89
CA ILE A 591 10.97 -5.91 12.87
C ILE A 591 10.10 -6.11 14.11
N ALA A 592 9.56 -5.03 14.69
CA ALA A 592 8.70 -5.10 15.87
C ALA A 592 7.45 -5.97 15.61
N GLU A 593 6.77 -5.74 14.49
CA GLU A 593 5.60 -6.51 14.07
C GLU A 593 5.91 -8.00 13.89
N ALA A 594 7.06 -8.34 13.29
CA ALA A 594 7.44 -9.73 13.12
C ALA A 594 7.77 -10.42 14.47
N TYR A 595 8.41 -9.73 15.42
CA TYR A 595 8.57 -10.25 16.78
C TYR A 595 7.22 -10.43 17.52
N LEU A 596 6.26 -9.52 17.32
CA LEU A 596 4.91 -9.65 17.90
C LEU A 596 4.14 -10.83 17.32
N GLN A 597 4.27 -11.10 16.01
CA GLN A 597 3.68 -12.30 15.39
C GLN A 597 4.24 -13.61 15.98
N GLU A 598 5.47 -13.59 16.51
CA GLU A 598 6.08 -14.69 17.25
C GLU A 598 5.82 -14.67 18.77
N GLY A 599 4.98 -13.77 19.28
CA GLY A 599 4.68 -13.65 20.71
C GLY A 599 5.79 -13.01 21.56
N LEU A 600 6.86 -12.50 20.95
CA LEU A 600 8.05 -11.94 21.62
C LEU A 600 7.85 -10.46 22.00
N HIS A 601 6.87 -10.22 22.87
CA HIS A 601 6.42 -8.87 23.24
C HIS A 601 7.47 -8.01 23.99
N ARG A 602 8.38 -8.57 24.80
CA ARG A 602 9.48 -7.80 25.45
C ARG A 602 10.45 -7.25 24.42
N ILE A 603 10.88 -8.09 23.47
CA ILE A 603 11.79 -7.67 22.41
C ILE A 603 11.09 -6.61 21.55
N ALA A 604 9.85 -6.87 21.12
CA ALA A 604 9.09 -5.92 20.32
C ALA A 604 8.91 -4.56 21.03
N LYS A 605 8.67 -4.56 22.34
CA LYS A 605 8.58 -3.34 23.15
C LYS A 605 9.83 -2.49 23.04
N CYS A 606 11.04 -3.08 23.14
CA CYS A 606 12.28 -2.33 22.97
C CYS A 606 12.35 -1.59 21.62
N TYR A 607 11.86 -2.22 20.55
CA TYR A 607 11.75 -1.55 19.24
C TYR A 607 10.70 -0.44 19.25
N LEU A 608 9.53 -0.66 19.86
CA LEU A 608 8.47 0.35 19.95
C LEU A 608 8.87 1.57 20.78
N ASP A 609 9.50 1.36 21.94
CA ASP A 609 9.98 2.40 22.85
C ASP A 609 11.03 3.29 22.16
N THR A 610 11.81 2.74 21.21
CA THR A 610 12.80 3.52 20.44
C THR A 610 12.14 4.57 19.54
N VAL A 611 11.01 4.23 18.91
CA VAL A 611 10.35 5.12 17.93
C VAL A 611 9.29 6.01 18.58
N GLU A 612 8.82 5.69 19.78
CA GLU A 612 7.81 6.48 20.48
C GLU A 612 8.16 7.98 20.62
N PRO A 613 9.39 8.37 21.05
CA PRO A 613 9.78 9.78 21.11
C PRO A 613 9.70 10.49 19.76
N HIS A 614 9.98 9.77 18.67
CA HIS A 614 9.92 10.31 17.32
C HIS A 614 8.48 10.58 16.91
N PHE A 615 7.54 9.66 17.17
CA PHE A 615 6.11 9.86 16.93
C PHE A 615 5.54 11.06 17.71
N GLN A 616 6.06 11.33 18.91
CA GLN A 616 5.66 12.49 19.70
C GLN A 616 6.30 13.80 19.22
N LYS A 617 7.59 13.78 18.85
CA LYS A 617 8.37 14.97 18.44
C LYS A 617 8.08 15.42 17.00
N PHE A 618 7.79 14.47 16.09
CA PHE A 618 7.68 14.70 14.64
C PHE A 618 6.31 14.32 14.07
N ASP A 619 5.22 14.54 14.80
CA ASP A 619 3.85 14.14 14.42
C ASP A 619 3.46 14.52 12.96
N LEU A 620 3.86 15.71 12.50
CA LEU A 620 3.59 16.19 11.13
C LEU A 620 4.32 15.42 10.01
N LEU A 621 5.37 14.66 10.34
CA LEU A 621 6.16 13.88 9.38
C LEU A 621 5.36 12.65 8.90
N PHE A 622 4.68 11.99 9.83
CA PHE A 622 4.19 10.64 9.64
C PHE A 622 2.88 10.59 8.85
N SER A 623 2.78 9.61 7.96
CA SER A 623 1.52 9.36 7.27
C SER A 623 0.53 8.69 8.23
N GLY A 624 -0.78 8.99 8.10
CA GLY A 624 -1.80 8.35 8.92
C GLY A 624 -1.80 6.82 8.83
N LEU A 625 -1.30 6.25 7.72
CA LEU A 625 -1.12 4.80 7.57
C LEU A 625 -0.03 4.26 8.50
N MET A 626 1.10 4.97 8.63
CA MET A 626 2.20 4.53 9.48
C MET A 626 1.88 4.67 10.96
N VAL A 627 1.18 5.76 11.33
CA VAL A 627 0.69 5.94 12.72
C VAL A 627 -0.33 4.87 13.08
N ALA A 628 -1.25 4.52 12.17
CA ALA A 628 -2.19 3.43 12.39
C ALA A 628 -1.47 2.07 12.56
N ARG A 629 -0.44 1.78 11.75
CA ARG A 629 0.38 0.57 11.89
C ARG A 629 1.15 0.53 13.23
N TYR A 630 1.69 1.65 13.66
CA TYR A 630 2.33 1.78 14.98
C TYR A 630 1.37 1.46 16.12
N HIS A 631 0.15 2.01 16.09
CA HIS A 631 -0.88 1.70 17.09
C HIS A 631 -1.37 0.23 17.03
N LEU A 632 -1.38 -0.40 15.86
CA LEU A 632 -1.65 -1.84 15.75
C LEU A 632 -0.54 -2.68 16.42
N CYS A 633 0.72 -2.28 16.31
CA CYS A 633 1.81 -2.96 17.02
C CYS A 633 1.66 -2.81 18.55
N TRP A 634 1.27 -1.62 19.03
CA TRP A 634 0.95 -1.42 20.44
C TRP A 634 -0.26 -2.23 20.92
N PHE A 635 -1.30 -2.34 20.10
CA PHE A 635 -2.41 -3.26 20.36
C PHE A 635 -1.89 -4.68 20.56
N GLU A 636 -1.08 -5.20 19.63
CA GLU A 636 -0.54 -6.56 19.72
C GLU A 636 0.33 -6.74 20.96
N TYR A 637 1.18 -5.76 21.30
CA TYR A 637 1.94 -5.79 22.54
C TYR A 637 1.02 -5.90 23.78
N HIS A 638 0.04 -5.01 23.91
CA HIS A 638 -0.89 -5.02 25.06
C HIS A 638 -1.75 -6.28 25.11
N TYR A 639 -2.17 -6.78 23.95
CA TYR A 639 -2.89 -8.04 23.81
C TYR A 639 -2.03 -9.21 24.29
N LEU A 640 -0.78 -9.31 23.83
CA LEU A 640 0.12 -10.43 24.11
C LEU A 640 0.77 -10.41 25.51
N THR A 641 0.80 -9.25 26.17
CA THR A 641 1.51 -9.03 27.44
C THR A 641 1.09 -10.08 28.50
N ASP A 642 2.09 -10.70 29.13
CA ASP A 642 1.88 -11.52 30.32
C ASP A 642 1.85 -10.64 31.57
N LEU A 643 0.85 -10.81 32.43
CA LEU A 643 0.72 -10.05 33.68
C LEU A 643 1.61 -10.59 34.79
N GLN A 644 2.13 -11.81 34.65
CA GLN A 644 3.11 -12.39 35.57
C GLN A 644 4.53 -11.86 35.31
N ASP A 645 4.69 -11.01 34.30
CA ASP A 645 5.94 -10.37 33.93
C ASP A 645 6.26 -9.17 34.84
N GLU A 646 7.46 -9.13 35.41
CA GLU A 646 7.94 -8.01 36.22
C GLU A 646 8.02 -6.69 35.43
N GLN A 647 8.18 -6.75 34.10
CA GLN A 647 8.26 -5.58 33.20
C GLN A 647 6.90 -5.22 32.57
N ALA A 648 5.81 -5.89 32.97
CA ALA A 648 4.48 -5.59 32.49
C ALA A 648 4.08 -4.14 32.82
N MET A 649 3.57 -3.42 31.82
CA MET A 649 3.03 -2.07 32.03
C MET A 649 1.68 -2.07 32.76
N HIS A 650 0.99 -3.22 32.75
CA HIS A 650 -0.39 -3.33 33.18
C HIS A 650 -0.49 -4.09 34.51
N PRO A 651 -1.18 -3.54 35.52
CA PRO A 651 -1.33 -4.22 36.80
C PRO A 651 -2.40 -5.32 36.78
N ASP A 652 -3.31 -5.32 35.81
CA ASP A 652 -4.39 -6.30 35.67
C ASP A 652 -4.82 -6.49 34.21
N ARG A 653 -5.56 -7.58 33.93
CA ARG A 653 -6.02 -7.93 32.58
C ARG A 653 -7.03 -6.94 32.02
N TYR A 654 -7.86 -6.36 32.88
CA TYR A 654 -8.87 -5.38 32.45
C TYR A 654 -8.23 -4.13 31.85
N LYS A 655 -7.20 -3.57 32.50
CA LYS A 655 -6.45 -2.42 31.99
C LYS A 655 -5.70 -2.75 30.71
N ALA A 656 -5.06 -3.94 30.63
CA ALA A 656 -4.39 -4.37 29.41
C ALA A 656 -5.37 -4.42 28.21
N VAL A 657 -6.56 -5.01 28.40
CA VAL A 657 -7.60 -5.07 27.37
C VAL A 657 -8.11 -3.68 27.01
N ARG A 658 -8.36 -2.79 27.98
CA ARG A 658 -8.81 -1.42 27.72
C ARG A 658 -7.78 -0.61 26.93
N THR A 659 -6.49 -0.67 27.30
CA THR A 659 -5.43 0.01 26.54
C THR A 659 -5.24 -0.58 25.13
N ALA A 660 -5.47 -1.89 24.97
CA ALA A 660 -5.50 -2.52 23.66
C ALA A 660 -6.66 -1.95 22.79
N VAL A 661 -7.87 -1.83 23.35
CA VAL A 661 -9.01 -1.19 22.68
C VAL A 661 -8.70 0.26 22.31
N ASP A 662 -8.15 1.06 23.23
CA ASP A 662 -7.78 2.45 22.98
C ASP A 662 -6.77 2.57 21.81
N SER A 663 -5.85 1.61 21.69
CA SER A 663 -4.88 1.58 20.59
C SER A 663 -5.56 1.29 19.24
N LEU A 664 -6.56 0.40 19.21
CA LEU A 664 -7.36 0.14 18.00
C LEU A 664 -8.19 1.36 17.60
N ASP A 665 -8.80 2.04 18.57
CA ASP A 665 -9.62 3.23 18.31
C ASP A 665 -8.76 4.39 17.80
N ARG A 666 -7.54 4.54 18.31
CA ARG A 666 -6.56 5.50 17.77
C ARG A 666 -6.16 5.14 16.34
N ALA A 667 -5.89 3.87 16.05
CA ALA A 667 -5.55 3.42 14.70
C ALA A 667 -6.68 3.74 13.70
N GLU A 668 -7.93 3.40 14.06
CA GLU A 668 -9.11 3.70 13.24
C GLU A 668 -9.30 5.21 13.02
N LYS A 669 -9.16 6.01 14.08
CA LYS A 669 -9.27 7.47 14.00
C LYS A 669 -8.30 8.06 12.97
N TRP A 670 -7.06 7.58 12.91
CA TRP A 670 -6.06 8.04 11.94
C TRP A 670 -6.38 7.63 10.50
N LEU A 671 -6.97 6.44 10.30
CA LEU A 671 -7.44 6.02 8.99
C LEU A 671 -8.65 6.85 8.53
N ASN A 672 -9.59 7.14 9.43
CA ASN A 672 -10.74 8.01 9.13
C ASN A 672 -10.31 9.44 8.81
N LEU A 673 -9.37 10.00 9.58
CA LEU A 673 -8.79 11.32 9.28
C LEU A 673 -8.11 11.35 7.91
N ARG A 674 -7.49 10.23 7.50
CA ARG A 674 -6.93 10.11 6.14
C ARG A 674 -8.05 10.19 5.11
N VAL A 675 -9.18 9.49 5.27
CA VAL A 675 -10.31 9.59 4.33
C VAL A 675 -10.81 11.01 4.24
N GLU A 676 -10.98 11.69 5.37
CA GLU A 676 -11.44 13.08 5.44
C GLU A 676 -10.50 14.03 4.68
N ARG A 677 -9.17 13.89 4.88
CA ARG A 677 -8.16 14.66 4.14
C ARG A 677 -8.27 14.46 2.62
N TYR A 678 -8.46 13.22 2.18
CA TYR A 678 -8.57 12.89 0.75
C TYR A 678 -9.90 13.36 0.17
N GLN A 679 -10.98 13.35 0.96
CA GLN A 679 -12.28 13.91 0.58
C GLN A 679 -12.20 15.42 0.37
N LYS A 680 -11.50 16.15 1.24
CA LYS A 680 -11.33 17.62 1.12
C LYS A 680 -10.63 18.04 -0.17
N ILE A 681 -9.73 17.20 -0.70
CA ILE A 681 -9.07 17.43 -1.99
C ILE A 681 -9.71 16.67 -3.16
N LYS A 682 -10.84 15.98 -2.94
CA LYS A 682 -11.57 15.18 -3.94
C LYS A 682 -10.78 14.01 -4.56
N GLU A 683 -9.79 13.48 -3.84
CA GLU A 683 -8.96 12.34 -4.26
C GLU A 683 -9.33 11.04 -3.53
N LEU A 684 -10.61 10.84 -3.20
CA LEU A 684 -11.10 9.63 -2.51
C LEU A 684 -10.62 8.31 -3.14
N PRO A 685 -10.57 8.13 -4.48
CA PRO A 685 -10.09 6.87 -5.06
C PRO A 685 -8.68 6.46 -4.62
N GLN A 686 -7.82 7.41 -4.25
CA GLN A 686 -6.46 7.15 -3.78
C GLN A 686 -6.41 6.50 -2.38
N THR A 687 -7.52 6.45 -1.64
CA THR A 687 -7.60 5.71 -0.37
C THR A 687 -7.85 4.23 -0.58
N ASN A 688 -8.35 3.79 -1.74
CA ASN A 688 -8.73 2.39 -1.96
C ASN A 688 -7.56 1.40 -2.05
N PHE A 689 -6.32 1.90 -2.06
CA PHE A 689 -5.14 1.09 -2.32
C PHE A 689 -4.44 0.63 -1.05
N HIS A 690 -3.84 -0.56 -1.10
CA HIS A 690 -3.07 -1.16 -0.03
C HIS A 690 -2.00 -0.19 0.51
N PRO A 691 -1.84 0.02 1.84
CA PRO A 691 -2.36 -0.81 2.92
C PRO A 691 -3.64 -0.31 3.58
N PHE A 692 -4.41 0.60 2.98
CA PHE A 692 -5.53 1.23 3.68
C PHE A 692 -6.60 0.23 4.16
N PHE A 693 -7.15 -0.57 3.25
CA PHE A 693 -8.14 -1.59 3.62
C PHE A 693 -7.51 -2.78 4.35
N TYR A 694 -6.24 -3.09 4.11
CA TYR A 694 -5.48 -4.03 4.94
C TYR A 694 -5.46 -3.63 6.42
N LEU A 695 -5.19 -2.37 6.73
CA LEU A 695 -5.15 -1.88 8.11
C LEU A 695 -6.54 -1.91 8.76
N PHE A 696 -7.59 -1.52 8.04
CA PHE A 696 -8.97 -1.69 8.52
C PHE A 696 -9.32 -3.15 8.78
N SER A 697 -8.98 -4.04 7.85
CA SER A 697 -9.17 -5.48 8.00
C SER A 697 -8.53 -6.00 9.29
N ARG A 698 -7.30 -5.58 9.58
CA ARG A 698 -6.61 -5.91 10.85
C ARG A 698 -7.30 -5.33 12.08
N ILE A 699 -7.74 -4.08 12.06
CA ILE A 699 -8.45 -3.47 13.21
C ILE A 699 -9.67 -4.31 13.58
N TYR A 700 -10.54 -4.65 12.61
CA TYR A 700 -11.74 -5.44 12.87
C TYR A 700 -11.41 -6.87 13.31
N ALA A 701 -10.40 -7.51 12.71
CA ALA A 701 -9.96 -8.82 13.15
C ALA A 701 -9.39 -8.81 14.58
N CYS A 702 -8.61 -7.79 14.94
CA CYS A 702 -8.07 -7.58 16.29
C CYS A 702 -9.19 -7.36 17.32
N ARG A 703 -10.22 -6.57 16.97
CA ARG A 703 -11.44 -6.45 17.79
C ARG A 703 -12.11 -7.81 17.98
N ALA A 704 -12.23 -8.62 16.92
CA ALA A 704 -12.80 -9.95 17.01
C ALA A 704 -12.00 -10.85 17.96
N LYS A 705 -10.67 -10.82 17.92
CA LYS A 705 -9.79 -11.54 18.87
C LYS A 705 -10.09 -11.19 20.33
N LEU A 706 -10.29 -9.91 20.64
CA LEU A 706 -10.69 -9.50 22.00
C LEU A 706 -12.03 -10.14 22.43
N TYR A 707 -13.02 -10.22 21.54
CA TYR A 707 -14.29 -10.90 21.83
C TYR A 707 -14.19 -12.43 21.92
N ILE A 708 -13.18 -13.03 21.28
CA ILE A 708 -12.93 -14.49 21.34
C ILE A 708 -12.32 -14.86 22.69
N TYR A 709 -11.27 -14.16 23.13
CA TYR A 709 -10.47 -14.53 24.30
C TYR A 709 -10.82 -13.76 25.59
N TYR A 710 -11.39 -12.56 25.45
CA TYR A 710 -11.64 -11.62 26.56
C TYR A 710 -13.08 -11.13 26.60
N SER A 711 -14.04 -11.99 26.24
CA SER A 711 -15.48 -11.69 26.23
C SER A 711 -15.96 -10.99 27.51
N SER A 712 -15.47 -11.45 28.67
CA SER A 712 -15.83 -10.93 30.00
C SER A 712 -15.40 -9.47 30.25
N TYR A 713 -14.42 -8.96 29.52
CA TYR A 713 -13.85 -7.62 29.68
C TYR A 713 -14.34 -6.62 28.63
N MET A 714 -15.03 -7.09 27.59
CA MET A 714 -15.65 -6.25 26.56
C MET A 714 -16.96 -5.62 27.06
N GLU A 715 -17.47 -4.63 26.32
CA GLU A 715 -18.76 -4.02 26.65
C GLU A 715 -19.86 -5.08 26.71
N LYS A 716 -20.65 -5.07 27.80
CA LYS A 716 -21.74 -6.02 28.00
C LYS A 716 -22.83 -5.75 26.98
N LEU A 717 -22.84 -6.53 25.90
CA LEU A 717 -24.00 -6.66 25.03
C LEU A 717 -25.15 -7.29 25.83
N ALA A 718 -26.39 -6.93 25.49
CA ALA A 718 -27.57 -7.27 26.27
C ALA A 718 -27.75 -8.78 26.49
N ASP A 719 -27.32 -9.61 25.52
CA ASP A 719 -27.45 -11.07 25.54
C ASP A 719 -26.10 -11.79 25.33
N ARG A 720 -25.91 -12.93 26.00
CA ARG A 720 -24.76 -13.84 25.79
C ARG A 720 -24.62 -14.25 24.32
N TRP A 721 -25.74 -14.35 23.63
CA TRP A 721 -25.82 -14.63 22.19
C TRP A 721 -25.13 -13.57 21.34
N GLU A 722 -25.38 -12.29 21.62
CA GLU A 722 -24.78 -11.18 20.88
C GLU A 722 -23.25 -11.16 21.06
N THR A 723 -22.75 -11.56 22.23
CA THR A 723 -21.31 -11.70 22.49
C THR A 723 -20.66 -12.84 21.67
N LEU A 724 -21.41 -13.87 21.27
CA LEU A 724 -20.94 -14.95 20.38
C LEU A 724 -21.06 -14.57 18.89
N LEU A 725 -22.06 -13.76 18.53
CA LEU A 725 -22.30 -13.31 17.16
C LEU A 725 -21.37 -12.16 16.74
N GLN A 726 -21.02 -11.28 17.67
CA GLN A 726 -20.16 -10.13 17.40
C GLN A 726 -18.81 -10.45 16.74
N PRO A 727 -18.01 -11.44 17.21
CA PRO A 727 -16.76 -11.79 16.51
C PRO A 727 -17.00 -12.28 15.08
N ILE A 728 -18.11 -12.95 14.78
CA ILE A 728 -18.47 -13.37 13.43
C ILE A 728 -18.75 -12.15 12.53
N ARG A 729 -19.49 -11.15 13.03
CA ARG A 729 -19.76 -9.89 12.31
C ARG A 729 -18.47 -9.11 12.03
N LEU A 730 -17.59 -8.99 13.03
CA LEU A 730 -16.32 -8.28 12.91
C LEU A 730 -15.38 -8.98 11.91
N LEU A 731 -15.32 -10.32 11.91
CA LEU A 731 -14.51 -11.08 10.96
C LEU A 731 -15.10 -11.04 9.54
N GLU A 732 -16.43 -10.96 9.39
CA GLU A 732 -17.07 -10.73 8.09
C GLU A 732 -16.63 -9.36 7.51
N GLN A 733 -16.66 -8.31 8.33
CA GLN A 733 -16.15 -6.99 7.95
C GLN A 733 -14.66 -7.04 7.61
N ALA A 734 -13.85 -7.72 8.43
CA ALA A 734 -12.42 -7.89 8.17
C ALA A 734 -12.14 -8.59 6.82
N ARG A 735 -12.92 -9.61 6.46
CA ARG A 735 -12.85 -10.30 5.17
C ARG A 735 -13.26 -9.40 4.01
N ILE A 736 -14.34 -8.62 4.15
CA ILE A 736 -14.73 -7.65 3.12
C ILE A 736 -13.60 -6.66 2.84
N TYR A 737 -12.99 -6.09 3.88
CA TYR A 737 -11.86 -5.18 3.72
C TYR A 737 -10.62 -5.86 3.13
N ALA A 738 -10.27 -7.07 3.57
CA ALA A 738 -9.17 -7.84 2.97
C ALA A 738 -9.42 -8.11 1.47
N GLY A 739 -10.68 -8.39 1.10
CA GLY A 739 -11.09 -8.57 -0.28
C GLY A 739 -10.96 -7.30 -1.11
N ARG A 740 -11.37 -6.15 -0.57
CA ARG A 740 -11.20 -4.83 -1.22
C ARG A 740 -9.73 -4.42 -1.37
N ASP A 741 -8.87 -4.83 -0.44
CA ASP A 741 -7.42 -4.59 -0.52
C ASP A 741 -6.74 -5.47 -1.60
N GLY A 742 -7.38 -6.58 -1.98
CA GLY A 742 -6.78 -7.61 -2.83
C GLY A 742 -5.81 -8.51 -2.07
N ASN A 743 -5.94 -8.63 -0.75
CA ASN A 743 -5.04 -9.44 0.08
C ASN A 743 -5.66 -10.83 0.36
N ALA A 744 -5.36 -11.78 -0.52
CA ALA A 744 -5.85 -13.16 -0.44
C ALA A 744 -5.41 -13.87 0.85
N ASP A 745 -4.17 -13.62 1.31
CA ASP A 745 -3.60 -14.25 2.51
C ASP A 745 -4.38 -13.87 3.77
N SER A 746 -4.59 -12.57 3.96
CA SER A 746 -5.35 -12.05 5.10
C SER A 746 -6.80 -12.51 5.03
N TYR A 747 -7.40 -12.53 3.84
CA TYR A 747 -8.75 -13.05 3.66
C TYR A 747 -8.87 -14.52 4.07
N ALA A 748 -7.94 -15.38 3.63
CA ALA A 748 -7.89 -16.78 3.99
C ALA A 748 -7.73 -16.96 5.51
N TYR A 749 -6.82 -16.19 6.11
CA TYR A 749 -6.57 -16.17 7.55
C TYR A 749 -7.82 -15.78 8.36
N TRP A 750 -8.53 -14.72 7.98
CA TRP A 750 -9.77 -14.32 8.65
C TRP A 750 -10.93 -15.29 8.41
N SER A 751 -10.98 -15.94 7.25
CA SER A 751 -11.96 -17.00 6.96
C SER A 751 -11.75 -18.21 7.88
N ALA A 752 -10.51 -18.55 8.20
CA ALA A 752 -10.18 -19.60 9.16
C ALA A 752 -10.68 -19.25 10.57
N TYR A 753 -10.36 -18.04 11.08
CA TYR A 753 -10.90 -17.56 12.36
C TYR A 753 -12.42 -17.55 12.40
N GLN A 754 -13.06 -17.06 11.33
CA GLN A 754 -14.51 -16.96 11.29
C GLN A 754 -15.17 -18.35 11.28
N SER A 755 -14.58 -19.33 10.58
CA SER A 755 -15.05 -20.71 10.62
C SER A 755 -15.02 -21.27 12.04
N TRP A 756 -13.96 -20.97 12.81
CA TRP A 756 -13.86 -21.38 14.20
C TRP A 756 -14.91 -20.71 15.10
N CYS A 757 -15.19 -19.42 14.90
CA CYS A 757 -16.28 -18.73 15.62
C CYS A 757 -17.67 -19.33 15.32
N TYR A 758 -17.92 -19.77 14.08
CA TYR A 758 -19.15 -20.51 13.76
C TYR A 758 -19.22 -21.86 14.50
N LEU A 759 -18.11 -22.58 14.62
CA LEU A 759 -18.06 -23.82 15.42
C LEU A 759 -18.31 -23.54 16.91
N MET A 760 -17.73 -22.47 17.45
CA MET A 760 -18.01 -22.05 18.83
C MET A 760 -19.49 -21.73 19.04
N MET A 761 -20.10 -21.00 18.10
CA MET A 761 -21.53 -20.72 18.13
C MET A 761 -22.35 -22.01 18.09
N ALA A 762 -22.02 -22.97 17.22
CA ALA A 762 -22.75 -24.23 17.10
C ALA A 762 -22.80 -25.05 18.41
N TYR A 763 -21.74 -25.01 19.22
CA TYR A 763 -21.63 -25.79 20.46
C TYR A 763 -22.14 -25.02 21.69
N LEU A 764 -21.85 -23.72 21.79
CA LEU A 764 -22.21 -22.91 22.97
C LEU A 764 -23.67 -22.42 22.94
N SER A 765 -24.29 -22.30 21.76
CA SER A 765 -25.70 -21.89 21.58
C SER A 765 -26.73 -22.85 22.15
N SER A 766 -26.39 -24.14 22.18
CA SER A 766 -27.32 -25.26 22.39
C SER A 766 -27.97 -25.34 23.79
N ARG A 767 -27.54 -24.50 24.74
CA ARG A 767 -27.99 -24.55 26.14
C ARG A 767 -29.16 -23.61 26.48
N GLU A 768 -29.57 -22.73 25.57
CA GLU A 768 -30.72 -21.85 25.75
C GLU A 768 -31.71 -21.99 24.58
N PRO A 769 -33.04 -22.03 24.82
CA PRO A 769 -34.03 -22.07 23.75
C PRO A 769 -33.94 -20.78 22.92
N SER A 770 -33.31 -20.88 21.76
CA SER A 770 -32.92 -19.76 20.89
C SER A 770 -34.09 -18.86 20.51
N SER A 771 -33.96 -17.56 20.78
CA SER A 771 -34.82 -16.49 20.26
C SER A 771 -34.59 -16.18 18.76
N HIS A 772 -33.57 -16.78 18.13
CA HIS A 772 -33.23 -16.58 16.72
C HIS A 772 -33.23 -17.91 15.91
N PRO A 773 -34.19 -18.12 15.00
CA PRO A 773 -34.37 -19.38 14.24
C PRO A 773 -33.37 -19.59 13.08
N HIS A 774 -32.27 -18.84 13.03
CA HIS A 774 -31.44 -18.71 11.81
C HIS A 774 -29.95 -19.11 11.96
N PHE A 775 -29.53 -19.48 13.16
CA PHE A 775 -28.16 -19.90 13.51
C PHE A 775 -28.20 -21.16 14.36
N ASP A 776 -28.84 -22.21 13.84
CA ASP A 776 -28.79 -23.54 14.42
C ASP A 776 -27.41 -24.21 14.19
N ARG A 777 -27.19 -25.35 14.84
CA ARG A 777 -25.93 -26.12 14.72
C ARG A 777 -25.60 -26.44 13.25
N ASP A 778 -26.58 -26.92 12.50
CA ASP A 778 -26.39 -27.37 11.12
C ASP A 778 -26.00 -26.22 10.18
N THR A 779 -26.65 -25.05 10.31
CA THR A 779 -26.28 -23.86 9.52
C THR A 779 -24.89 -23.35 9.89
N CYS A 780 -24.51 -23.40 11.17
CA CYS A 780 -23.17 -23.00 11.60
C CYS A 780 -22.08 -23.94 11.06
N LEU A 781 -22.32 -25.26 11.07
CA LEU A 781 -21.41 -26.25 10.48
C LEU A 781 -21.29 -26.08 8.96
N ASP A 782 -22.39 -25.82 8.26
CA ASP A 782 -22.38 -25.52 6.83
C ASP A 782 -21.57 -24.26 6.50
N TRP A 783 -21.73 -23.18 7.28
CA TRP A 783 -20.91 -21.98 7.15
C TRP A 783 -19.43 -22.26 7.38
N ALA A 784 -19.06 -22.97 8.45
CA ALA A 784 -17.68 -23.33 8.72
C ALA A 784 -17.05 -24.12 7.56
N ARG A 785 -17.77 -25.11 7.01
CA ARG A 785 -17.32 -25.92 5.87
C ARG A 785 -17.10 -25.07 4.61
N ARG A 786 -18.03 -24.16 4.29
CA ARG A 786 -17.91 -23.25 3.14
C ARG A 786 -16.72 -22.29 3.27
N LEU A 787 -16.54 -21.71 4.46
CA LEU A 787 -15.43 -20.80 4.74
C LEU A 787 -14.08 -21.50 4.60
N ILE A 788 -13.95 -22.72 5.13
CA ILE A 788 -12.72 -23.52 5.01
C ILE A 788 -12.43 -23.87 3.54
N LYS A 789 -13.46 -24.21 2.75
CA LYS A 789 -13.31 -24.46 1.31
C LYS A 789 -12.82 -23.20 0.57
N HIS A 790 -13.41 -22.05 0.84
CA HIS A 790 -13.01 -20.81 0.18
C HIS A 790 -11.64 -20.30 0.63
N MET A 791 -11.31 -20.50 1.91
CA MET A 791 -9.99 -20.24 2.48
C MET A 791 -8.90 -21.00 1.70
N LYS A 792 -9.10 -22.30 1.45
CA LYS A 792 -8.18 -23.14 0.65
C LYS A 792 -7.98 -22.58 -0.76
N LEU A 793 -9.06 -22.15 -1.42
CA LEU A 793 -9.00 -21.57 -2.77
C LEU A 793 -8.22 -20.26 -2.82
N CYS A 794 -8.38 -19.41 -1.80
CA CYS A 794 -7.70 -18.11 -1.71
C CYS A 794 -6.22 -18.26 -1.40
N TYR A 795 -5.86 -19.22 -0.54
CA TYR A 795 -4.47 -19.43 -0.13
C TYR A 795 -3.64 -20.25 -1.14
N SER A 796 -4.29 -20.93 -2.09
CA SER A 796 -3.63 -21.87 -3.01
C SER A 796 -2.41 -21.30 -3.75
N SER A 797 -2.50 -20.07 -4.28
CA SER A 797 -1.38 -19.41 -4.98
C SER A 797 -0.20 -19.08 -4.06
N THR A 798 -0.50 -18.66 -2.83
CA THR A 798 0.52 -18.33 -1.83
C THR A 798 1.22 -19.59 -1.35
N GLY A 799 0.45 -20.65 -1.11
CA GLY A 799 1.00 -21.94 -0.76
C GLY A 799 1.86 -22.53 -1.87
N GLU A 800 1.44 -22.40 -3.14
CA GLU A 800 2.24 -22.85 -4.28
C GLU A 800 3.56 -22.09 -4.37
N HIS A 801 3.52 -20.77 -4.18
CA HIS A 801 4.71 -19.94 -4.18
C HIS A 801 5.67 -20.29 -3.03
N CYS A 802 5.18 -20.41 -1.80
CA CYS A 802 6.00 -20.81 -0.64
C CYS A 802 6.60 -22.21 -0.83
N TYR A 803 5.82 -23.12 -1.38
CA TYR A 803 6.28 -24.47 -1.70
C TYR A 803 7.40 -24.47 -2.75
N GLN A 804 7.24 -23.67 -3.81
CA GLN A 804 8.26 -23.52 -4.84
C GLN A 804 9.56 -22.91 -4.27
N GLN A 805 9.45 -21.89 -3.40
CA GLN A 805 10.61 -21.29 -2.73
C GLN A 805 11.39 -22.31 -1.88
N ILE A 806 10.67 -23.18 -1.15
CA ILE A 806 11.29 -24.27 -0.38
C ILE A 806 12.06 -25.22 -1.31
N LYS A 807 11.49 -25.56 -2.46
CA LYS A 807 12.12 -26.43 -3.45
C LYS A 807 13.33 -25.79 -4.12
N ASP A 808 13.20 -24.53 -4.57
CA ASP A 808 14.25 -23.80 -5.26
C ASP A 808 15.49 -23.58 -4.37
N ASN A 809 15.27 -23.43 -3.06
CA ASN A 809 16.33 -23.29 -2.07
C ASN A 809 16.78 -24.64 -1.46
N GLY A 810 16.16 -25.76 -1.83
CA GLY A 810 16.48 -27.08 -1.28
C GLY A 810 17.79 -27.65 -1.83
N GLY A 811 18.70 -28.08 -0.95
CA GLY A 811 19.95 -28.76 -1.31
C GLY A 811 21.00 -27.87 -2.00
N LYS A 812 20.86 -26.54 -1.93
CA LYS A 812 21.77 -25.58 -2.56
C LYS A 812 23.13 -25.55 -1.84
N SER A 813 24.21 -25.75 -2.57
CA SER A 813 25.58 -25.51 -2.08
C SER A 813 25.88 -24.02 -2.06
N THR A 814 26.36 -23.52 -0.92
CA THR A 814 26.70 -22.11 -0.71
C THR A 814 28.19 -21.96 -0.37
N ALA A 815 28.67 -20.71 -0.33
CA ALA A 815 30.08 -20.42 -0.01
C ALA A 815 30.46 -20.75 1.45
N TYR A 816 29.48 -20.88 2.33
CA TYR A 816 29.68 -21.18 3.74
C TYR A 816 29.18 -22.60 4.03
N SER A 817 30.08 -23.47 4.48
CA SER A 817 29.75 -24.86 4.79
C SER A 817 30.45 -25.34 6.05
N GLU A 818 29.79 -26.23 6.78
CA GLU A 818 30.32 -26.85 7.99
C GLU A 818 30.31 -28.37 7.83
N ILE A 819 31.42 -29.03 8.19
CA ILE A 819 31.52 -30.49 8.26
C ILE A 819 31.08 -30.92 9.66
N VAL A 820 29.96 -31.63 9.75
CA VAL A 820 29.33 -31.97 11.04
C VAL A 820 29.82 -33.32 11.58
N GLU A 821 30.13 -34.28 10.71
CA GLU A 821 30.68 -35.58 11.11
C GLU A 821 31.78 -36.02 10.13
N GLU A 822 33.03 -36.01 10.60
CA GLU A 822 34.22 -36.40 9.81
C GLU A 822 34.42 -37.91 9.70
N THR A 823 33.78 -38.71 10.57
CA THR A 823 34.07 -40.15 10.74
C THR A 823 33.15 -41.11 9.97
N ALA A 824 32.16 -40.60 9.23
CA ALA A 824 31.25 -41.42 8.41
C ALA A 824 31.85 -41.71 7.01
N GLU A 825 31.42 -42.80 6.35
CA GLU A 825 31.86 -43.17 4.98
C GLU A 825 31.59 -42.06 3.94
N THR A 826 30.66 -41.16 4.23
CA THR A 826 30.43 -39.89 3.53
C THR A 826 30.31 -38.76 4.56
N PRO A 827 31.15 -37.70 4.50
CA PRO A 827 31.09 -36.60 5.45
C PRO A 827 29.78 -35.82 5.29
N THR A 828 29.09 -35.59 6.40
CA THR A 828 27.86 -34.80 6.43
C THR A 828 28.21 -33.31 6.38
N ILE A 829 27.89 -32.64 5.27
CA ILE A 829 28.17 -31.21 5.06
C ILE A 829 26.86 -30.41 5.15
N ARG A 830 26.81 -29.40 6.01
CA ARG A 830 25.74 -28.40 6.06
C ARG A 830 26.16 -27.14 5.31
N TYR A 831 25.21 -26.50 4.65
CA TYR A 831 25.41 -25.27 3.90
C TYR A 831 24.61 -24.11 4.51
N TYR A 832 25.15 -22.91 4.46
CA TYR A 832 24.58 -21.71 5.08
C TYR A 832 24.55 -20.53 4.11
N ASP A 833 23.46 -19.76 4.13
CA ASP A 833 23.38 -18.44 3.50
C ASP A 833 23.62 -17.34 4.54
N ALA A 834 24.34 -16.28 4.17
CA ALA A 834 24.76 -15.21 5.09
C ALA A 834 23.94 -13.92 4.90
N PHE A 835 23.54 -13.32 6.02
CA PHE A 835 22.77 -12.08 6.17
C PHE A 835 23.43 -11.22 7.24
N GLY A 836 24.45 -10.45 6.85
CA GLY A 836 25.30 -9.71 7.78
C GLY A 836 26.09 -10.65 8.70
N LYS A 837 25.95 -10.46 10.02
CA LYS A 837 26.56 -11.34 11.03
C LYS A 837 25.76 -12.63 11.29
N THR A 838 24.66 -12.84 10.57
CA THR A 838 23.76 -13.99 10.72
C THR A 838 23.97 -14.98 9.58
N ARG A 839 24.10 -16.27 9.88
CA ARG A 839 24.16 -17.38 8.91
C ARG A 839 22.98 -18.31 9.15
N VAL A 840 22.24 -18.68 8.11
CA VAL A 840 21.06 -19.55 8.22
C VAL A 840 21.26 -20.80 7.39
N GLN A 841 21.07 -21.98 7.99
CA GLN A 841 21.20 -23.25 7.28
C GLN A 841 20.21 -23.32 6.12
N VAL A 842 20.69 -23.77 4.97
CA VAL A 842 19.90 -24.03 3.77
C VAL A 842 18.97 -25.23 4.00
N VAL A 843 17.80 -25.23 3.37
CA VAL A 843 16.84 -26.34 3.46
C VAL A 843 17.46 -27.59 2.81
N PRO A 844 17.37 -28.79 3.42
CA PRO A 844 17.82 -30.03 2.79
C PRO A 844 17.03 -30.34 1.52
N LEU A 845 17.55 -31.24 0.68
CA LEU A 845 16.83 -31.65 -0.52
C LEU A 845 15.54 -32.39 -0.11
N ILE A 846 14.38 -31.99 -0.63
CA ILE A 846 13.11 -32.63 -0.31
C ILE A 846 12.79 -33.72 -1.33
N GLN A 847 12.63 -34.95 -0.85
CA GLN A 847 12.13 -36.09 -1.61
C GLN A 847 10.68 -36.38 -1.20
N GLU A 848 9.75 -36.29 -2.16
CA GLU A 848 8.34 -36.57 -1.89
C GLU A 848 8.07 -38.09 -1.88
N LEU A 849 7.27 -38.55 -0.93
CA LEU A 849 6.78 -39.92 -0.92
C LEU A 849 5.79 -40.16 -2.08
N PRO A 850 5.97 -41.22 -2.89
CA PRO A 850 4.99 -41.63 -3.90
C PRO A 850 3.61 -41.89 -3.29
N HIS A 851 2.53 -41.58 -4.03
CA HIS A 851 1.15 -41.76 -3.57
C HIS A 851 0.84 -43.20 -3.07
N GLU A 852 1.49 -44.21 -3.63
CA GLU A 852 1.31 -45.62 -3.26
C GLU A 852 1.89 -45.99 -1.88
N LEU A 853 2.81 -45.16 -1.38
CA LEU A 853 3.55 -45.31 -0.12
C LEU A 853 3.05 -44.36 0.98
N VAL A 854 2.09 -43.47 0.67
CA VAL A 854 1.43 -42.57 1.62
C VAL A 854 0.75 -43.39 2.73
N GLY A 855 1.06 -43.09 3.99
CA GLY A 855 0.57 -43.81 5.17
C GLY A 855 1.21 -45.19 5.40
N LYS A 856 2.13 -45.64 4.54
CA LYS A 856 2.88 -46.91 4.70
C LYS A 856 4.34 -46.71 5.08
N GLN A 857 4.96 -45.60 4.66
CA GLN A 857 6.31 -45.19 5.07
C GLN A 857 6.26 -43.96 5.98
N ARG A 858 7.15 -43.92 6.97
CA ARG A 858 7.32 -42.77 7.87
C ARG A 858 8.12 -41.68 7.18
N GLN A 859 7.83 -40.43 7.51
CA GLN A 859 8.66 -39.31 7.11
C GLN A 859 10.01 -39.42 7.82
N GLU A 860 11.12 -39.13 7.13
CA GLU A 860 12.46 -39.21 7.74
C GLU A 860 13.42 -38.17 7.16
N TYR A 861 14.40 -37.77 7.96
CA TYR A 861 15.51 -36.95 7.52
C TYR A 861 16.76 -37.84 7.50
N ASP A 862 17.29 -38.09 6.32
CA ASP A 862 18.56 -38.78 6.11
C ASP A 862 19.69 -37.74 6.23
N ALA A 863 20.28 -37.66 7.41
CA ALA A 863 21.38 -36.74 7.69
C ALA A 863 22.60 -37.02 6.80
N GLY A 864 22.92 -38.28 6.52
CA GLY A 864 24.09 -38.67 5.72
C GLY A 864 23.99 -38.25 4.26
N ARG A 865 22.77 -38.19 3.71
CA ARG A 865 22.51 -37.67 2.36
C ARG A 865 22.02 -36.22 2.32
N ASN A 866 21.74 -35.61 3.48
CA ASN A 866 21.10 -34.31 3.60
C ASN A 866 19.76 -34.24 2.81
N VAL A 867 18.95 -35.30 2.92
CA VAL A 867 17.66 -35.45 2.22
C VAL A 867 16.52 -35.58 3.24
N LEU A 868 15.46 -34.80 3.05
CA LEU A 868 14.22 -34.89 3.80
C LEU A 868 13.15 -35.63 3.00
N ILE A 869 12.74 -36.80 3.45
CA ILE A 869 11.67 -37.61 2.84
C ILE A 869 10.34 -37.25 3.50
N MET A 870 9.39 -36.71 2.73
CA MET A 870 8.15 -36.13 3.26
C MET A 870 6.90 -36.57 2.50
N ASP A 871 5.83 -36.84 3.25
CA ASP A 871 4.47 -37.00 2.70
C ASP A 871 3.83 -35.62 2.50
N THR A 872 3.78 -35.15 1.26
CA THR A 872 3.16 -33.86 0.94
C THR A 872 1.68 -33.97 0.55
N SER A 873 1.10 -35.17 0.52
CA SER A 873 -0.24 -35.42 -0.05
C SER A 873 -1.35 -34.64 0.65
N ASN A 874 -1.30 -34.49 1.97
CA ASN A 874 -2.30 -33.72 2.73
C ASN A 874 -2.08 -32.20 2.69
N LEU A 875 -0.85 -31.77 2.36
CA LEU A 875 -0.53 -30.38 2.07
C LEU A 875 -0.74 -30.03 0.60
N LYS A 876 -1.12 -31.02 -0.24
CA LYS A 876 -1.43 -30.94 -1.67
C LYS A 876 -2.81 -31.56 -1.92
N GLY A 877 -3.88 -30.95 -1.40
CA GLY A 877 -5.24 -31.44 -1.64
C GLY A 877 -5.66 -31.24 -3.09
N SER A 878 -6.57 -32.06 -3.62
CA SER A 878 -7.19 -31.79 -4.93
C SER A 878 -8.32 -30.75 -4.79
N ASP A 879 -8.39 -29.79 -5.70
CA ASP A 879 -9.62 -28.97 -5.86
C ASP A 879 -10.82 -29.88 -6.19
N GLU A 880 -12.05 -29.43 -5.95
CA GLU A 880 -13.27 -30.24 -6.24
C GLU A 880 -13.40 -30.63 -7.72
N ALA A 881 -12.79 -29.85 -8.62
CA ALA A 881 -12.69 -30.16 -10.04
C ALA A 881 -11.57 -31.17 -10.38
N GLY A 882 -10.73 -31.55 -9.42
CA GLY A 882 -9.61 -32.47 -9.60
C GLY A 882 -8.46 -31.95 -10.47
N THR A 883 -8.48 -30.68 -10.89
CA THR A 883 -7.57 -30.16 -11.93
C THR A 883 -6.29 -29.52 -11.39
N LYS A 884 -6.26 -29.02 -10.15
CA LYS A 884 -5.08 -28.40 -9.55
C LYS A 884 -4.88 -28.80 -8.07
N PRO A 885 -3.63 -29.08 -7.64
CA PRO A 885 -3.31 -29.27 -6.24
C PRO A 885 -3.36 -27.93 -5.46
N ILE A 886 -3.90 -27.97 -4.25
CA ILE A 886 -3.95 -26.85 -3.30
C ILE A 886 -2.84 -27.05 -2.28
N TYR A 887 -1.88 -26.13 -2.31
CA TYR A 887 -0.74 -26.12 -1.40
C TYR A 887 -1.07 -25.34 -0.13
N LEU A 888 -0.82 -25.93 1.05
CA LEU A 888 -1.00 -25.28 2.34
C LEU A 888 0.34 -24.92 3.01
N PHE A 889 1.37 -24.59 2.22
CA PHE A 889 2.67 -24.12 2.72
C PHE A 889 2.63 -22.60 3.00
N GLY A 890 3.39 -22.10 3.96
CA GLY A 890 3.53 -20.66 4.19
C GLY A 890 3.31 -20.21 5.64
N PRO A 891 3.26 -18.88 5.89
CA PRO A 891 3.25 -18.36 7.25
C PRO A 891 1.95 -18.72 7.97
N TYR A 892 0.79 -18.63 7.31
CA TYR A 892 -0.51 -18.85 7.96
C TYR A 892 -0.93 -20.32 8.03
N SER A 893 -0.08 -21.25 7.60
CA SER A 893 -0.39 -22.69 7.50
C SER A 893 -0.90 -23.29 8.80
N SER A 894 -0.32 -22.92 9.95
CA SER A 894 -0.77 -23.43 11.26
C SER A 894 -2.23 -23.09 11.52
N THR A 895 -2.65 -21.85 11.29
CA THR A 895 -4.06 -21.41 11.43
C THR A 895 -4.99 -22.14 10.47
N LEU A 896 -4.56 -22.36 9.22
CA LEU A 896 -5.39 -23.06 8.24
C LEU A 896 -5.59 -24.53 8.63
N LEU A 897 -4.52 -25.20 9.04
CA LEU A 897 -4.55 -26.58 9.54
C LEU A 897 -5.39 -26.70 10.80
N PHE A 898 -5.28 -25.73 11.72
CA PHE A 898 -6.14 -25.65 12.91
C PHE A 898 -7.62 -25.60 12.53
N ALA A 899 -8.01 -24.73 11.60
CA ALA A 899 -9.42 -24.62 11.18
C ALA A 899 -9.93 -25.91 10.52
N ILE A 900 -9.10 -26.57 9.70
CA ILE A 900 -9.42 -27.87 9.09
C ILE A 900 -9.62 -28.94 10.17
N ALA A 901 -8.71 -29.01 11.14
CA ALA A 901 -8.76 -29.96 12.25
C ALA A 901 -9.99 -29.71 13.15
N MET A 902 -10.30 -28.45 13.45
CA MET A 902 -11.47 -28.07 14.23
C MET A 902 -12.78 -28.47 13.53
N LEU A 903 -12.88 -28.32 12.20
CA LEU A 903 -14.05 -28.81 11.47
C LEU A 903 -14.16 -30.33 11.57
N ALA A 904 -13.07 -31.07 11.34
CA ALA A 904 -13.07 -32.54 11.44
C ALA A 904 -13.45 -33.03 12.84
N LEU A 905 -13.03 -32.35 13.90
CA LEU A 905 -13.42 -32.67 15.28
C LEU A 905 -14.91 -32.37 15.57
N CYS A 906 -15.43 -31.29 14.99
CA CYS A 906 -16.78 -30.79 15.27
C CYS A 906 -17.87 -31.30 14.31
N GLU A 907 -17.51 -31.92 13.20
CA GLU A 907 -18.44 -32.42 12.17
C GLU A 907 -19.30 -33.58 12.69
N ASP A 908 -20.51 -33.71 12.15
CA ASP A 908 -21.44 -34.77 12.53
C ASP A 908 -21.26 -35.97 11.60
N TYR A 909 -20.93 -37.12 12.21
CA TYR A 909 -20.67 -38.38 11.51
C TYR A 909 -21.85 -39.34 11.66
N PRO A 910 -22.11 -40.19 10.66
CA PRO A 910 -23.26 -41.09 10.66
C PRO A 910 -23.15 -42.22 11.70
N ASP A 911 -21.92 -42.59 12.08
CA ASP A 911 -21.63 -43.68 13.00
C ASP A 911 -20.35 -43.39 13.82
N ASP A 912 -20.19 -44.13 14.93
CA ASP A 912 -19.09 -43.93 15.88
C ASP A 912 -17.71 -44.33 15.29
N GLN A 913 -17.65 -45.22 14.28
CA GLN A 913 -16.38 -45.56 13.60
C GLN A 913 -15.91 -44.40 12.71
N SER A 914 -16.84 -43.83 11.95
CA SER A 914 -16.61 -42.63 11.14
C SER A 914 -16.21 -41.44 12.01
N LEU A 915 -16.82 -41.28 13.19
CA LEU A 915 -16.42 -40.28 14.19
C LEU A 915 -14.98 -40.50 14.67
N LEU A 916 -14.61 -41.75 14.97
CA LEU A 916 -13.24 -42.08 15.39
C LEU A 916 -12.21 -41.81 14.28
N GLN A 917 -12.55 -42.09 13.02
CA GLN A 917 -11.72 -41.73 11.87
C GLN A 917 -11.56 -40.20 11.74
N GLY A 918 -12.65 -39.45 11.91
CA GLY A 918 -12.63 -37.98 11.96
C GLY A 918 -11.73 -37.43 13.07
N ILE A 919 -11.79 -38.01 14.28
CA ILE A 919 -10.92 -37.65 15.40
C ILE A 919 -9.44 -37.97 15.10
N ASN A 920 -9.14 -39.10 14.45
CA ASN A 920 -7.77 -39.42 14.05
C ASN A 920 -7.22 -38.45 12.99
N LEU A 921 -8.07 -38.04 12.04
CA LEU A 921 -7.73 -37.00 11.07
C LEU A 921 -7.47 -35.66 11.78
N ALA A 922 -8.36 -35.25 12.69
CA ALA A 922 -8.22 -34.04 13.48
C ALA A 922 -6.92 -34.06 14.30
N LEU A 923 -6.60 -35.18 14.96
CA LEU A 923 -5.35 -35.36 15.71
C LEU A 923 -4.12 -35.14 14.82
N ARG A 924 -4.08 -35.75 13.63
CA ARG A 924 -2.98 -35.60 12.68
C ARG A 924 -2.81 -34.14 12.23
N GLU A 925 -3.91 -33.47 11.89
CA GLU A 925 -3.88 -32.07 11.45
C GLU A 925 -3.56 -31.09 12.60
N PHE A 926 -4.01 -31.35 13.83
CA PHE A 926 -3.56 -30.60 15.01
C PHE A 926 -2.06 -30.82 15.27
N THR A 927 -1.57 -32.05 15.11
CA THR A 927 -0.13 -32.35 15.22
C THR A 927 0.69 -31.51 14.26
N ARG A 928 0.30 -31.49 12.98
CA ARG A 928 0.94 -30.62 12.00
C ARG A 928 0.81 -29.15 12.32
N CYS A 929 -0.38 -28.70 12.72
CA CYS A 929 -0.63 -27.31 13.10
C CYS A 929 0.41 -26.81 14.12
N TRP A 930 0.64 -27.57 15.20
CA TRP A 930 1.61 -27.14 16.21
C TRP A 930 3.07 -27.39 15.81
N VAL A 931 3.36 -28.41 15.01
CA VAL A 931 4.72 -28.66 14.46
C VAL A 931 5.15 -27.56 13.50
N PHE A 932 4.27 -27.13 12.59
CA PHE A 932 4.52 -26.02 11.64
C PHE A 932 4.86 -24.71 12.34
N ALA A 933 4.37 -24.56 13.57
CA ALA A 933 4.55 -23.38 14.37
C ALA A 933 5.42 -23.62 15.61
N GLN A 934 6.16 -24.73 15.69
CA GLN A 934 7.17 -24.94 16.72
C GLN A 934 8.54 -24.48 16.21
N ASP A 935 9.44 -24.10 17.12
CA ASP A 935 10.83 -23.80 16.75
C ASP A 935 11.53 -24.99 16.13
N GLY A 936 11.89 -24.80 14.85
CA GLY A 936 12.64 -25.76 14.07
C GLY A 936 14.12 -25.43 13.95
N GLY A 937 14.71 -24.60 14.83
CA GLY A 937 16.12 -24.22 14.72
C GLY A 937 16.87 -24.06 16.04
N ARG A 938 18.20 -24.12 15.97
CA ARG A 938 19.14 -23.79 17.07
C ARG A 938 20.14 -22.77 16.59
N ASP A 939 20.53 -21.88 17.48
CA ASP A 939 21.60 -20.93 17.22
C ASP A 939 22.88 -21.32 17.96
N HIS A 940 24.01 -21.01 17.36
CA HIS A 940 25.31 -21.09 18.02
C HIS A 940 26.22 -20.00 17.45
N THR A 941 27.29 -19.66 18.18
CA THR A 941 28.26 -18.66 17.72
C THR A 941 29.46 -19.36 17.12
N GLN A 942 29.85 -18.94 15.92
CA GLN A 942 31.04 -19.43 15.23
C GLN A 942 32.06 -18.30 15.11
N GLU A 943 33.31 -18.54 15.53
CA GLU A 943 34.44 -17.66 15.25
C GLU A 943 34.95 -17.93 13.83
N ASP A 944 35.26 -16.87 13.08
CA ASP A 944 35.78 -17.00 11.72
C ASP A 944 37.19 -16.41 11.69
N ASP A 945 38.19 -17.27 11.56
CA ASP A 945 39.61 -16.91 11.63
C ASP A 945 40.06 -16.01 10.47
N ALA A 946 39.22 -15.85 9.42
CA ALA A 946 39.56 -15.15 8.19
C ALA A 946 39.18 -13.66 8.14
N THR A 947 38.41 -13.14 9.11
CA THR A 947 37.95 -11.73 9.11
C THR A 947 38.10 -11.09 10.48
N ASP A 948 38.69 -9.88 10.53
CA ASP A 948 38.94 -9.07 11.75
C ASP A 948 37.67 -8.73 12.57
N ASP A 949 36.46 -9.04 12.07
CA ASP A 949 35.17 -8.54 12.58
C ASP A 949 34.35 -9.57 13.39
N GLY A 950 35.05 -10.58 13.93
CA GLY A 950 34.74 -11.34 15.15
C GLY A 950 33.28 -11.81 15.35
N LYS A 951 33.08 -13.13 15.19
CA LYS A 951 31.88 -13.92 15.57
C LYS A 951 30.63 -13.75 14.68
N PHE A 952 30.18 -14.88 14.12
CA PHE A 952 28.91 -15.02 13.39
C PHE A 952 27.90 -15.81 14.23
N ILE A 953 26.62 -15.44 14.13
CA ILE A 953 25.51 -16.21 14.70
C ILE A 953 25.03 -17.18 13.62
N VAL A 954 25.16 -18.47 13.87
CA VAL A 954 24.79 -19.56 12.95
C VAL A 954 23.49 -20.21 13.42
N PHE A 955 22.51 -20.31 12.53
CA PHE A 955 21.22 -20.94 12.77
C PHE A 955 21.11 -22.27 12.04
N ASP A 956 21.17 -23.35 12.80
CA ASP A 956 20.93 -24.72 12.38
C ASP A 956 19.42 -25.04 12.38
N ARG A 957 19.01 -25.91 11.46
CA ARG A 957 17.66 -26.49 11.37
C ARG A 957 17.59 -27.81 12.10
N LEU A 958 16.45 -28.04 12.76
CA LEU A 958 16.17 -29.21 13.58
C LEU A 958 15.16 -30.13 12.90
N PHE A 959 15.67 -31.07 12.11
CA PHE A 959 14.87 -32.17 11.55
C PHE A 959 14.82 -33.38 12.48
N GLU A 960 15.89 -33.61 13.26
CA GLU A 960 15.98 -34.75 14.18
C GLU A 960 15.49 -34.41 15.59
N ASP A 961 14.25 -34.80 15.81
CA ASP A 961 13.64 -35.33 17.04
C ASP A 961 13.66 -34.55 18.37
N LEU A 962 12.57 -34.73 19.10
CA LEU A 962 12.37 -34.47 20.51
C LEU A 962 13.19 -35.48 21.33
N LYS A 963 14.53 -35.44 21.21
CA LYS A 963 15.47 -36.31 21.95
C LYS A 963 15.32 -36.20 23.49
N SER A 964 14.48 -35.29 23.99
CA SER A 964 14.15 -35.14 25.42
C SER A 964 13.03 -36.06 25.93
N ALA A 965 12.22 -36.67 25.05
CA ALA A 965 11.30 -37.71 25.49
C ALA A 965 12.12 -38.95 25.80
N LYS A 966 12.38 -39.18 27.10
CA LYS A 966 13.14 -40.33 27.64
C LYS A 966 12.60 -41.71 27.22
N ASN A 967 11.50 -41.77 26.46
CA ASN A 967 10.80 -42.98 26.08
C ASN A 967 10.32 -42.95 24.61
N PRO A 968 10.90 -43.77 23.70
CA PRO A 968 10.52 -43.79 22.28
C PRO A 968 9.08 -44.26 22.02
N GLU A 969 8.46 -44.95 22.98
CA GLU A 969 7.06 -45.37 22.88
C GLU A 969 6.07 -44.20 23.00
N ILE A 970 6.36 -43.20 23.84
CA ILE A 970 5.52 -42.00 24.00
C ILE A 970 5.57 -41.14 22.73
N ARG A 971 6.73 -41.12 22.03
CA ARG A 971 6.90 -40.44 20.74
C ARG A 971 5.91 -40.96 19.69
N THR A 972 5.73 -42.29 19.62
CA THR A 972 4.77 -42.89 18.67
C THR A 972 3.31 -42.56 18.96
N CYS A 973 2.97 -42.05 20.15
CA CYS A 973 1.60 -41.64 20.47
C CYS A 973 1.30 -40.20 20.06
N ILE A 974 2.28 -39.30 20.19
CA ILE A 974 2.13 -37.86 19.88
C ILE A 974 2.36 -37.58 18.39
N ASP A 975 3.31 -38.31 17.77
CA ASP A 975 3.71 -38.12 16.37
C ASP A 975 3.89 -39.47 15.66
N ARG A 976 2.75 -40.09 15.28
CA ARG A 976 2.71 -41.44 14.67
C ARG A 976 3.41 -41.53 13.33
N ASP A 977 3.26 -40.49 12.50
CA ASP A 977 3.70 -40.46 11.10
C ASP A 977 5.04 -39.71 10.92
N ASN A 978 5.66 -39.30 12.03
CA ASN A 978 6.85 -38.44 12.09
C ASN A 978 6.63 -37.09 11.36
N ASP A 979 5.42 -36.53 11.45
CA ASP A 979 5.06 -35.21 10.93
C ASP A 979 5.94 -34.10 11.55
N SER A 980 6.56 -34.33 12.73
CA SER A 980 7.51 -33.40 13.36
C SER A 980 8.72 -33.04 12.51
N ALA A 981 9.08 -33.84 11.51
CA ALA A 981 10.16 -33.52 10.57
C ALA A 981 9.89 -32.22 9.79
N ILE A 982 8.61 -31.82 9.63
CA ILE A 982 8.20 -30.57 8.99
C ILE A 982 8.72 -29.34 9.75
N ARG A 983 8.93 -29.42 11.08
CA ARG A 983 9.40 -28.27 11.87
C ARG A 983 10.72 -27.70 11.36
N GLY A 984 11.66 -28.54 10.92
CA GLY A 984 12.97 -28.08 10.45
C GLY A 984 12.91 -27.28 9.15
N LEU A 985 11.79 -27.38 8.41
CA LEU A 985 11.55 -26.51 7.25
C LEU A 985 11.32 -25.06 7.69
N TYR A 986 10.84 -24.82 8.91
CA TYR A 986 10.42 -23.52 9.42
C TYR A 986 11.14 -23.20 10.74
N PRO A 987 12.19 -22.36 10.75
CA PRO A 987 12.93 -22.04 11.96
C PRO A 987 12.14 -21.17 12.95
N HIS A 988 10.93 -20.72 12.62
CA HIS A 988 10.17 -19.74 13.40
C HIS A 988 8.76 -20.21 13.73
N ARG A 989 8.25 -19.69 14.85
CA ARG A 989 7.01 -20.08 15.51
C ARG A 989 5.94 -18.99 15.41
N LEU A 990 4.75 -19.34 14.92
CA LEU A 990 3.52 -18.56 15.17
C LEU A 990 2.81 -19.08 16.42
N THR A 991 2.87 -18.34 17.51
CA THR A 991 2.66 -18.90 18.85
C THR A 991 1.23 -19.33 19.16
N GLU A 992 0.21 -18.54 18.78
CA GLU A 992 -1.21 -18.71 19.20
C GLU A 992 -1.77 -20.09 18.83
N PHE A 993 -1.66 -20.46 17.56
CA PHE A 993 -2.20 -21.72 17.05
C PHE A 993 -1.33 -22.93 17.36
N ALA A 994 -0.04 -22.74 17.64
CA ALA A 994 0.79 -23.83 18.13
C ALA A 994 0.27 -24.34 19.49
N ASP A 995 -0.04 -23.43 20.40
CA ASP A 995 -0.52 -23.80 21.74
C ASP A 995 -1.94 -24.38 21.68
N LEU A 996 -2.84 -23.76 20.90
CA LEU A 996 -4.18 -24.30 20.68
C LEU A 996 -4.15 -25.68 20.00
N GLY A 997 -3.26 -25.88 19.03
CA GLY A 997 -3.05 -27.17 18.38
C GLY A 997 -2.66 -28.28 19.37
N LYS A 998 -1.77 -28.00 20.32
CA LYS A 998 -1.42 -28.96 21.39
C LYS A 998 -2.61 -29.27 22.30
N ILE A 999 -3.40 -28.27 22.68
CA ILE A 999 -4.59 -28.44 23.53
C ILE A 999 -5.63 -29.34 22.86
N PHE A 1000 -5.93 -29.08 21.58
CA PHE A 1000 -6.93 -29.85 20.86
C PHE A 1000 -6.39 -31.22 20.39
N ALA A 1001 -5.09 -31.37 20.19
CA ALA A 1001 -4.46 -32.69 20.05
C ALA A 1001 -4.64 -33.52 21.33
N ALA A 1002 -4.39 -32.94 22.51
CA ALA A 1002 -4.65 -33.58 23.80
C ALA A 1002 -6.13 -33.93 23.99
N ALA A 1003 -7.05 -33.07 23.54
CA ALA A 1003 -8.49 -33.37 23.52
C ALA A 1003 -8.83 -34.56 22.62
N CYS A 1004 -8.23 -34.67 21.43
CA CYS A 1004 -8.42 -35.83 20.55
C CYS A 1004 -7.86 -37.12 21.19
N MET A 1005 -6.69 -37.05 21.84
CA MET A 1005 -6.12 -38.19 22.58
C MET A 1005 -7.02 -38.62 23.75
N LEU A 1006 -7.59 -37.65 24.48
CA LEU A 1006 -8.56 -37.91 25.54
C LEU A 1006 -9.80 -38.65 24.99
N LEU A 1007 -10.35 -38.18 23.87
CA LEU A 1007 -11.50 -38.83 23.22
C LEU A 1007 -11.16 -40.24 22.73
N ARG A 1008 -9.95 -40.46 22.20
CA ARG A 1008 -9.47 -41.80 21.82
C ARG A 1008 -9.30 -42.72 23.03
N ALA A 1009 -8.76 -42.22 24.14
CA ALA A 1009 -8.66 -42.97 25.39
C ALA A 1009 -10.05 -43.39 25.91
N MET A 1010 -11.03 -42.48 25.87
CA MET A 1010 -12.41 -42.78 26.24
C MET A 1010 -13.09 -43.77 25.26
N ALA A 1011 -12.82 -43.66 23.96
CA ALA A 1011 -13.32 -44.60 22.96
C ALA A 1011 -12.85 -46.04 23.26
N LEU A 1012 -11.56 -46.21 23.59
CA LEU A 1012 -10.95 -47.50 23.88
C LEU A 1012 -11.50 -48.17 25.15
N SER A 1013 -11.93 -47.40 26.15
CA SER A 1013 -12.39 -47.94 27.43
C SER A 1013 -13.92 -48.05 27.55
N ALA A 1014 -14.67 -47.09 27.01
CA ALA A 1014 -16.12 -46.97 27.22
C ALA A 1014 -16.95 -47.50 26.03
N PHE A 1015 -16.34 -47.68 24.86
CA PHE A 1015 -17.02 -48.09 23.63
C PHE A 1015 -16.31 -49.28 22.93
N PRO A 1016 -16.27 -50.47 23.55
CA PRO A 1016 -15.48 -51.63 23.09
C PRO A 1016 -15.93 -52.26 21.76
N HIS A 1017 -17.03 -51.78 21.16
CA HIS A 1017 -17.55 -52.23 19.86
C HIS A 1017 -16.88 -51.54 18.66
N LEU A 1018 -16.03 -50.55 18.89
CA LEU A 1018 -15.24 -49.87 17.85
C LEU A 1018 -14.02 -50.72 17.44
N PRO A 1019 -13.62 -50.69 16.15
CA PRO A 1019 -12.51 -51.49 15.65
C PRO A 1019 -11.22 -51.06 16.35
N GLN A 1020 -10.61 -52.01 17.06
CA GLN A 1020 -9.27 -51.82 17.62
C GLN A 1020 -8.27 -51.83 16.46
N PRO A 1021 -7.23 -50.97 16.47
CA PRO A 1021 -6.14 -51.11 15.52
C PRO A 1021 -5.59 -52.54 15.62
N ALA A 1022 -5.45 -53.20 14.47
CA ALA A 1022 -5.02 -54.59 14.36
C ALA A 1022 -3.58 -54.77 14.87
N LEU A 1023 -3.43 -54.87 16.18
CA LEU A 1023 -2.24 -55.26 16.92
C LEU A 1023 -2.77 -55.82 18.24
N ASP A 1024 -2.73 -57.14 18.39
CA ASP A 1024 -2.82 -57.78 19.70
C ASP A 1024 -1.82 -57.06 20.63
N VAL A 1025 -2.25 -56.45 21.75
CA VAL A 1025 -1.47 -56.12 22.98
C VAL A 1025 -2.17 -55.09 23.91
N GLU A 1026 -2.48 -55.56 25.12
CA GLU A 1026 -2.32 -54.99 26.47
C GLU A 1026 -2.91 -53.62 26.93
N PRO A 1027 -3.24 -53.49 28.24
CA PRO A 1027 -3.60 -52.24 28.94
C PRO A 1027 -2.59 -51.07 28.83
N GLN A 1028 -1.42 -51.28 28.22
CA GLN A 1028 -0.36 -50.28 28.04
C GLN A 1028 -0.75 -49.14 27.09
N ILE A 1029 -1.70 -49.32 26.16
CA ILE A 1029 -2.10 -48.28 25.19
C ILE A 1029 -2.79 -47.10 25.88
N LEU A 1030 -3.64 -47.38 26.87
CA LEU A 1030 -4.38 -46.35 27.61
C LEU A 1030 -3.42 -45.48 28.44
N ASP A 1031 -2.46 -46.12 29.12
CA ASP A 1031 -1.42 -45.43 29.87
C ASP A 1031 -0.52 -44.59 28.96
N ARG A 1032 -0.22 -45.07 27.74
CA ARG A 1032 0.54 -44.31 26.74
C ARG A 1032 -0.19 -43.07 26.22
N GLU A 1033 -1.50 -43.14 25.98
CA GLU A 1033 -2.30 -41.97 25.57
C GLU A 1033 -2.35 -40.91 26.70
N TRP A 1034 -2.53 -41.34 27.96
CA TRP A 1034 -2.48 -40.41 29.11
C TRP A 1034 -1.11 -39.79 29.33
N GLN A 1035 -0.02 -40.56 29.19
CA GLN A 1035 1.34 -40.04 29.24
C GLN A 1035 1.61 -39.04 28.11
N GLY A 1036 1.06 -39.29 26.91
CA GLY A 1036 1.14 -38.36 25.79
C GLY A 1036 0.39 -37.04 26.02
N ILE A 1037 -0.79 -37.10 26.65
CA ILE A 1037 -1.55 -35.91 27.08
C ILE A 1037 -0.73 -35.11 28.10
N GLU A 1038 -0.18 -35.77 29.12
CA GLU A 1038 0.65 -35.12 30.14
C GLU A 1038 1.89 -34.47 29.52
N GLU A 1039 2.57 -35.15 28.60
CA GLU A 1039 3.74 -34.60 27.91
C GLU A 1039 3.38 -33.40 27.03
N LEU A 1040 2.25 -33.42 26.31
CA LEU A 1040 1.79 -32.27 25.52
C LEU A 1040 1.46 -31.06 26.40
N LEU A 1041 0.78 -31.28 27.53
CA LEU A 1041 0.45 -30.23 28.51
C LEU A 1041 1.69 -29.72 29.25
N LYS A 1042 2.62 -30.61 29.56
CA LYS A 1042 3.93 -30.28 30.13
C LYS A 1042 4.72 -29.39 29.18
N ARG A 1043 4.79 -29.70 27.88
CA ARG A 1043 5.41 -28.86 26.84
C ARG A 1043 4.66 -27.58 26.50
N LEU A 1044 3.46 -27.35 27.04
CA LEU A 1044 2.80 -26.03 26.99
C LEU A 1044 3.31 -25.12 28.11
N LEU A 1045 3.76 -25.69 29.22
CA LEU A 1045 4.08 -24.98 30.48
C LEU A 1045 5.58 -24.99 30.82
N GLU A 1046 6.31 -26.02 30.41
CA GLU A 1046 7.74 -26.20 30.61
C GLU A 1046 8.53 -25.59 29.46
N ASN A 1047 9.57 -24.85 29.85
CA ASN A 1047 10.49 -24.15 28.97
C ASN A 1047 11.26 -25.19 28.12
N ASP A 1048 10.88 -25.37 26.86
CA ASP A 1048 11.85 -25.82 25.87
C ASP A 1048 12.75 -24.62 25.57
N ASP A 1049 14.02 -24.76 25.95
CA ASP A 1049 15.07 -23.74 25.87
C ASP A 1049 15.08 -23.01 24.53
N PHE A 1050 14.96 -21.69 24.60
CA PHE A 1050 14.94 -20.81 23.45
C PHE A 1050 16.36 -20.58 22.91
N CYS A 1051 16.52 -20.72 21.60
CA CYS A 1051 17.74 -20.51 20.83
C CYS A 1051 17.84 -19.09 20.23
N CYS A 1052 18.05 -18.05 21.06
CA CYS A 1052 18.79 -16.86 20.63
C CYS A 1052 19.74 -16.39 21.75
N GLN A 1053 20.92 -17.00 21.86
CA GLN A 1053 22.01 -16.43 22.65
C GLN A 1053 22.65 -15.28 21.85
N GLU A 1054 22.08 -14.08 21.87
CA GLU A 1054 22.76 -12.91 21.27
C GLU A 1054 23.78 -12.32 22.25
N TYR A 1055 25.07 -12.38 21.95
CA TYR A 1055 26.17 -11.49 22.39
C TYR A 1055 26.32 -11.16 23.91
N GLU A 1056 27.34 -11.72 24.58
CA GLU A 1056 27.94 -11.11 25.79
C GLU A 1056 28.94 -10.02 25.38
N PRO A 1057 28.87 -8.78 25.91
CA PRO A 1057 30.02 -7.91 25.92
C PRO A 1057 31.03 -8.42 26.95
N GLU A 1058 32.30 -8.46 26.57
CA GLU A 1058 33.43 -8.95 27.36
C GLU A 1058 33.41 -8.48 28.82
N GLN A 1059 33.03 -9.38 29.73
CA GLN A 1059 33.59 -9.51 31.09
C GLN A 1059 32.97 -10.74 31.77
N GLY A 1060 33.79 -11.77 31.94
CA GLY A 1060 33.35 -13.08 32.38
C GLY A 1060 32.74 -13.08 33.79
N HIS A 1061 31.63 -13.81 33.92
CA HIS A 1061 31.29 -14.58 35.11
C HIS A 1061 30.40 -15.76 34.72
N HIS A 1062 30.86 -16.96 35.06
CA HIS A 1062 30.08 -18.21 34.97
C HIS A 1062 28.87 -18.16 35.91
N GLY A 1063 27.69 -18.55 35.40
CA GLY A 1063 26.55 -18.97 36.22
C GLY A 1063 25.20 -18.48 35.69
N ASP A 1064 24.34 -19.44 35.33
CA ASP A 1064 22.94 -19.33 34.91
C ASP A 1064 22.65 -18.92 33.44
N GLN A 1065 22.00 -19.85 32.73
CA GLN A 1065 21.56 -19.74 31.33
C GLN A 1065 20.60 -18.54 31.13
N PRO A 1066 20.85 -17.64 30.18
CA PRO A 1066 19.99 -16.48 29.98
C PRO A 1066 18.95 -16.73 28.88
N ASN A 1067 17.67 -16.83 29.29
CA ASN A 1067 16.51 -16.53 28.42
C ASN A 1067 16.60 -15.07 27.92
N LEU A 1068 16.29 -14.76 26.65
CA LEU A 1068 16.32 -13.36 26.16
C LEU A 1068 15.41 -12.47 26.99
N LEU A 1069 16.02 -11.51 27.68
CA LEU A 1069 15.36 -10.63 28.63
C LEU A 1069 14.50 -11.38 29.67
N GLY A 1070 14.64 -12.69 29.86
CA GLY A 1070 13.78 -13.51 30.74
C GLY A 1070 12.37 -13.82 30.20
N GLN A 1071 12.03 -13.52 28.94
CA GLN A 1071 10.69 -13.77 28.40
C GLN A 1071 10.50 -15.23 27.98
N ARG A 1072 9.40 -15.85 28.42
CA ARG A 1072 8.95 -17.16 27.92
C ARG A 1072 8.23 -16.99 26.57
N ARG A 1073 8.45 -17.92 25.64
CA ARG A 1073 7.84 -17.91 24.29
C ARG A 1073 6.39 -18.45 24.26
N TYR A 1074 5.67 -18.49 25.40
CA TYR A 1074 4.23 -18.77 25.40
C TYR A 1074 3.43 -17.48 25.26
N ASN A 1075 2.21 -17.60 24.76
CA ASN A 1075 1.29 -16.46 24.64
C ASN A 1075 0.86 -15.97 26.03
N GLY A 1076 1.48 -14.90 26.53
CA GLY A 1076 1.20 -14.31 27.85
C GLY A 1076 -0.27 -14.00 28.10
N HIS A 1077 -1.00 -13.72 27.02
CA HIS A 1077 -2.42 -13.47 26.99
C HIS A 1077 -3.28 -14.71 27.36
N MET A 1078 -2.78 -15.92 27.09
CA MET A 1078 -3.46 -17.21 27.38
C MET A 1078 -3.04 -17.86 28.70
N SER A 1079 -2.12 -17.27 29.46
CA SER A 1079 -1.51 -17.91 30.63
C SER A 1079 -2.52 -18.38 31.68
N GLU A 1080 -3.56 -17.57 31.94
CA GLU A 1080 -4.66 -17.92 32.83
C GLU A 1080 -5.56 -19.02 32.26
N HIS A 1081 -5.83 -18.99 30.95
CA HIS A 1081 -6.63 -19.99 30.26
C HIS A 1081 -5.95 -21.36 30.31
N TYR A 1082 -4.64 -21.42 30.10
CA TYR A 1082 -3.87 -22.66 30.15
C TYR A 1082 -3.92 -23.33 31.53
N LYS A 1083 -3.83 -22.56 32.62
CA LYS A 1083 -3.97 -23.10 33.98
C LYS A 1083 -5.33 -23.76 34.21
N LYS A 1084 -6.41 -23.17 33.68
CA LYS A 1084 -7.76 -23.74 33.78
C LYS A 1084 -7.92 -25.00 32.93
N ILE A 1085 -7.38 -24.98 31.71
CA ILE A 1085 -7.40 -26.13 30.79
C ILE A 1085 -6.60 -27.31 31.36
N GLU A 1086 -5.43 -27.05 31.94
CA GLU A 1086 -4.65 -28.08 32.63
C GLU A 1086 -5.44 -28.69 33.79
N GLY A 1087 -6.11 -27.85 34.59
CA GLY A 1087 -7.02 -28.30 35.65
C GLY A 1087 -8.14 -29.21 35.12
N TYR A 1088 -8.73 -28.86 33.97
CA TYR A 1088 -9.76 -29.67 33.30
C TYR A 1088 -9.24 -31.05 32.89
N PHE A 1089 -8.06 -31.16 32.27
CA PHE A 1089 -7.50 -32.46 31.89
C PHE A 1089 -7.11 -33.31 33.11
N ARG A 1090 -6.57 -32.70 34.18
CA ARG A 1090 -6.29 -33.42 35.44
C ARG A 1090 -7.57 -33.96 36.08
N GLN A 1091 -8.62 -33.14 36.13
CA GLN A 1091 -9.92 -33.55 36.64
C GLN A 1091 -10.51 -34.68 35.79
N SER A 1092 -10.44 -34.56 34.46
CA SER A 1092 -10.93 -35.58 33.52
C SER A 1092 -10.20 -36.92 33.72
N LYS A 1093 -8.89 -36.91 33.99
CA LYS A 1093 -8.11 -38.12 34.32
C LYS A 1093 -8.58 -38.75 35.64
N GLN A 1094 -8.82 -37.94 36.67
CA GLN A 1094 -9.32 -38.43 37.96
C GLN A 1094 -10.73 -39.03 37.84
N ASP A 1095 -11.64 -38.34 37.14
CA ASP A 1095 -13.01 -38.81 36.94
C ASP A 1095 -13.07 -40.07 36.07
N PHE A 1096 -12.17 -40.17 35.10
CA PHE A 1096 -11.97 -41.38 34.31
C PHE A 1096 -11.48 -42.56 35.16
N GLN A 1097 -10.42 -42.38 35.96
CA GLN A 1097 -9.89 -43.41 36.87
C GLN A 1097 -10.89 -43.82 37.95
N ALA A 1098 -11.75 -42.90 38.39
CA ALA A 1098 -12.81 -43.15 39.36
C ALA A 1098 -14.09 -43.75 38.73
N GLY A 1099 -14.14 -43.98 37.41
CA GLY A 1099 -15.31 -44.51 36.71
C GLY A 1099 -16.53 -43.58 36.71
N ARG A 1100 -16.34 -42.27 36.90
CA ARG A 1100 -17.40 -41.26 37.04
C ARG A 1100 -17.89 -40.70 35.70
N LEU A 1101 -17.15 -40.95 34.62
CA LEU A 1101 -17.54 -40.55 33.27
C LEU A 1101 -18.42 -41.64 32.65
N SER A 1102 -19.73 -41.42 32.59
CA SER A 1102 -20.67 -42.27 31.87
C SER A 1102 -21.35 -41.48 30.75
N PHE A 1103 -21.15 -41.93 29.50
CA PHE A 1103 -21.78 -41.35 28.32
C PHE A 1103 -22.54 -42.45 27.57
N ASN A 1104 -23.76 -42.16 27.15
CA ASN A 1104 -24.60 -43.11 26.40
C ASN A 1104 -24.19 -43.22 24.93
N ARG A 1105 -23.61 -42.15 24.35
CA ARG A 1105 -23.14 -42.10 22.97
C ARG A 1105 -21.77 -41.42 22.91
N PHE A 1106 -20.92 -41.90 22.01
CA PHE A 1106 -19.58 -41.32 21.82
C PHE A 1106 -19.66 -39.87 21.31
N THR A 1107 -20.69 -39.55 20.51
CA THR A 1107 -21.01 -38.18 20.07
C THR A 1107 -21.23 -37.20 21.22
N ASP A 1108 -21.86 -37.65 22.31
CA ASP A 1108 -22.20 -36.79 23.46
C ASP A 1108 -20.95 -36.49 24.28
N CYS A 1109 -20.07 -37.48 24.42
CA CYS A 1109 -18.74 -37.31 25.01
C CYS A 1109 -17.92 -36.28 24.24
N ARG A 1110 -17.82 -36.43 22.91
CA ARG A 1110 -17.17 -35.44 22.03
C ARG A 1110 -17.75 -34.04 22.22
N ASN A 1111 -19.08 -33.93 22.19
CA ASN A 1111 -19.76 -32.64 22.32
C ASN A 1111 -19.47 -31.96 23.66
N GLN A 1112 -19.46 -32.72 24.75
CA GLN A 1112 -19.14 -32.20 26.08
C GLN A 1112 -17.70 -31.69 26.15
N VAL A 1113 -16.71 -32.49 25.71
CA VAL A 1113 -15.29 -32.09 25.73
C VAL A 1113 -15.04 -30.81 24.94
N VAL A 1114 -15.59 -30.72 23.72
CA VAL A 1114 -15.45 -29.53 22.87
C VAL A 1114 -16.12 -28.30 23.52
N THR A 1115 -17.30 -28.49 24.11
CA THR A 1115 -18.06 -27.40 24.76
C THR A 1115 -17.30 -26.83 25.96
N ASP A 1116 -16.75 -27.70 26.80
CA ASP A 1116 -16.00 -27.30 28.00
C ASP A 1116 -14.73 -26.53 27.61
N LEU A 1117 -13.98 -27.02 26.61
CA LEU A 1117 -12.79 -26.33 26.12
C LEU A 1117 -13.12 -24.95 25.50
N PHE A 1118 -14.22 -24.83 24.75
CA PHE A 1118 -14.64 -23.51 24.23
C PHE A 1118 -15.02 -22.53 25.36
N GLN A 1119 -15.66 -22.98 26.43
CA GLN A 1119 -15.97 -22.13 27.59
C GLN A 1119 -14.70 -21.65 28.28
N LEU A 1120 -13.74 -22.56 28.49
CA LEU A 1120 -12.44 -22.23 29.10
C LEU A 1120 -11.62 -21.23 28.26
N ILE A 1121 -11.62 -21.38 26.93
CA ILE A 1121 -10.93 -20.43 26.03
C ILE A 1121 -11.59 -19.05 26.06
N ARG A 1122 -12.92 -18.98 26.14
CA ARG A 1122 -13.64 -17.69 26.25
C ARG A 1122 -13.57 -17.05 27.62
N ASN A 1123 -13.11 -17.79 28.64
CA ASN A 1123 -13.21 -17.37 30.04
C ASN A 1123 -14.66 -17.18 30.52
N ASP A 1124 -15.62 -17.85 29.87
CA ASP A 1124 -17.03 -17.84 30.25
C ASP A 1124 -17.20 -18.88 31.39
N SER A 1125 -17.46 -18.41 32.62
CA SER A 1125 -17.73 -19.25 33.80
C SER A 1125 -19.17 -19.73 33.87
#